data_AF-A0A3D6DMS4-F1
#
_entry.id   AF-A0A3D6DMS4-F1
#
_cell.length_a   1.000
_cell.length_b   1.000
_cell.length_c   1.000
_cell.angle_alpha   90.00
_cell.angle_beta   90.00
_cell.angle_gamma   90.00
#
_symmetry.space_group_name_H-M   'P 1'
#
loop_
_entity.id
_entity.type
_entity.pdbx_description
1 polymer ?
#
loop_
_entity_poly.entity_id
_entity_poly.type
_entity_poly.pdbx_seq_one_letter_code
_entity_poly.pdbx_strand_id
1 'polypeptide(L)'
;MEKSAVKKNLLSVILLILFVLPGRVLHSQQAPAGESELPQMVYPKYRRWMSPDKAEVVRFTSPSLQWPSKKFQKFDVRLSQDSLFRASLVYIKEIPFSMINIHQSLAAGEWYWQYRISGKEWSDFASFTVNDSSVDFAPVGIETLIKSIPKTHPRVMFEKEDWSALQTKTKSYKERSHIVQRANNIIGERIPSERDATIQFKGRDENETDKIKKIFSKEVGYEFGKSLHTLTQAYALTKEKKYFDTALLWMREATSWDPEGLTRINDFGDSYIMESLALAVDVFWEELDSTDRKAILEQVAARANGFYDKWTNYLENRNSSMHVWQHILHRMFLTSLATIDEIPEAEKWLAYSYELWLAQHPKMAEEDGAWFNGTGYMRMNLMTLLDIPMKLGAYTGQNFFKAPWYGNFMKWLFYAYPPGATSDGFCNDGKKWPMPNLEYGAFADAYARITGDPIALQYSKAVFSKLDALEAPLIDLDYTGGPIEKAVLSDDQDYAWFRLSEGYDLPLPSVDENVKLSEGAFFPDVGVAYFNSNRKDIENNLRVSIKSSPMGPLAHTHAEHNTFNIAYKGKRLFYNSGYRPWMGAPHTLAWYKHTQGHNGILVDQHGQPYDSGAYGFLPRFIEGNQLIYAVGDASHAYQAHELSPKARKDNTPNDMEVKHFRRHYLLLKPN
;
A
#
# COMPACT_ATOMS: atom_id res chain seq x y z
N MET A 1 -39.76 -73.66 32.69
CA MET A 1 -40.32 -74.66 31.75
C MET A 1 -40.98 -73.87 30.64
N GLU A 2 -40.68 -73.97 29.34
CA GLU A 2 -39.84 -74.80 28.48
C GLU A 2 -39.59 -73.96 27.21
N LYS A 3 -38.31 -73.79 26.83
CA LYS A 3 -37.66 -74.30 25.60
C LYS A 3 -37.83 -73.48 24.31
N SER A 4 -36.77 -72.70 24.04
CA SER A 4 -35.94 -72.72 22.83
C SER A 4 -36.41 -73.55 21.62
N ALA A 5 -36.48 -72.90 20.46
CA ALA A 5 -36.06 -73.48 19.19
C ALA A 5 -35.49 -72.40 18.25
N VAL A 6 -34.24 -72.61 17.82
CA VAL A 6 -33.55 -71.88 16.75
C VAL A 6 -34.06 -72.38 15.40
N LYS A 7 -34.35 -71.46 14.45
CA LYS A 7 -34.20 -71.71 13.00
C LYS A 7 -34.01 -70.39 12.23
N LYS A 8 -32.97 -70.37 11.40
CA LYS A 8 -32.60 -69.34 10.41
C LYS A 8 -33.59 -69.31 9.24
N ASN A 9 -33.82 -68.12 8.66
CA ASN A 9 -34.18 -67.83 7.25
C ASN A 9 -34.05 -66.28 7.08
N LEU A 10 -33.06 -65.73 6.37
CA LEU A 10 -32.95 -65.50 4.92
C LEU A 10 -34.12 -64.71 4.28
N LEU A 11 -33.91 -63.40 4.08
CA LEU A 11 -34.64 -62.51 3.15
C LEU A 11 -33.67 -61.37 2.78
N SER A 12 -33.07 -61.38 1.58
CA SER A 12 -33.57 -60.86 0.30
C SER A 12 -33.51 -59.34 0.20
N VAL A 13 -32.38 -58.86 -0.34
CA VAL A 13 -32.15 -57.48 -0.81
C VAL A 13 -32.67 -57.36 -2.24
N ILE A 14 -33.59 -56.42 -2.47
CA ILE A 14 -34.07 -56.04 -3.80
C ILE A 14 -33.12 -54.98 -4.36
N LEU A 15 -32.49 -55.31 -5.48
CA LEU A 15 -31.67 -54.43 -6.30
C LEU A 15 -32.59 -53.75 -7.33
N LEU A 16 -32.73 -52.42 -7.29
CA LEU A 16 -33.41 -51.67 -8.35
C LEU A 16 -32.37 -50.96 -9.22
N ILE A 17 -32.41 -51.31 -10.50
CA ILE A 17 -31.55 -50.85 -11.58
C ILE A 17 -32.00 -49.45 -12.04
N LEU A 18 -31.09 -48.48 -12.05
CA LEU A 18 -31.24 -47.21 -12.75
C LEU A 18 -30.26 -47.18 -13.93
N PHE A 19 -30.82 -46.96 -15.12
CA PHE A 19 -30.12 -46.85 -16.39
C PHE A 19 -29.07 -45.74 -16.37
N VAL A 20 -27.81 -46.09 -16.64
CA VAL A 20 -26.73 -45.14 -16.93
C VAL A 20 -26.70 -44.90 -18.44
N LEU A 21 -27.13 -43.70 -18.86
CA LEU A 21 -26.84 -43.16 -20.19
C LEU A 21 -25.33 -42.82 -20.28
N PRO A 22 -24.63 -43.10 -21.39
CA PRO A 22 -23.24 -42.69 -21.56
C PRO A 22 -23.19 -41.19 -21.84
N GLY A 23 -23.10 -40.38 -20.79
CA GLY A 23 -22.75 -38.97 -20.91
C GLY A 23 -21.32 -38.84 -21.42
N ARG A 24 -21.16 -38.28 -22.62
CA ARG A 24 -19.86 -37.85 -23.16
C ARG A 24 -19.20 -36.91 -22.16
N VAL A 25 -18.22 -37.41 -21.41
CA VAL A 25 -17.22 -36.58 -20.77
C VAL A 25 -16.44 -35.91 -21.90
N LEU A 26 -16.68 -34.62 -22.12
CA LEU A 26 -15.75 -33.76 -22.85
C LEU A 26 -14.44 -33.78 -22.06
N HIS A 27 -13.57 -34.73 -22.38
CA HIS A 27 -12.15 -34.59 -22.11
C HIS A 27 -11.73 -33.35 -22.90
N SER A 28 -11.52 -32.22 -22.21
CA SER A 28 -10.58 -31.25 -22.74
C SER A 28 -9.27 -32.03 -22.88
N GLN A 29 -8.80 -32.18 -24.12
CA GLN A 29 -7.41 -32.51 -24.33
C GLN A 29 -6.64 -31.36 -23.67
N GLN A 30 -6.14 -31.59 -22.45
CA GLN A 30 -5.03 -30.81 -21.94
C GLN A 30 -3.97 -30.92 -23.03
N ALA A 31 -3.68 -29.78 -23.67
CA ALA A 31 -2.50 -29.64 -24.47
C ALA A 31 -1.33 -30.21 -23.64
N PRO A 32 -0.40 -30.97 -24.24
CA PRO A 32 0.76 -31.45 -23.51
C PRO A 32 1.38 -30.23 -22.85
N ALA A 33 1.52 -30.27 -21.53
CA ALA A 33 2.25 -29.26 -20.79
C ALA A 33 3.70 -29.36 -21.25
N GLY A 34 4.03 -28.64 -22.33
CA GLY A 34 5.41 -28.25 -22.57
C GLY A 34 5.90 -27.60 -21.29
N GLU A 35 7.15 -27.87 -20.89
CA GLU A 35 7.78 -27.20 -19.77
C GLU A 35 7.57 -25.69 -19.96
N SER A 36 6.65 -25.09 -19.20
CA SER A 36 6.46 -23.66 -19.24
C SER A 36 7.70 -23.08 -18.57
N GLU A 37 8.62 -22.58 -19.38
CA GLU A 37 9.79 -21.88 -18.87
C GLU A 37 9.30 -20.74 -17.98
N LEU A 38 9.77 -20.70 -16.73
CA LEU A 38 9.42 -19.65 -15.79
C LEU A 38 9.94 -18.30 -16.34
N PRO A 39 9.21 -17.19 -16.13
CA PRO A 39 9.62 -15.91 -16.67
C PRO A 39 10.96 -15.45 -16.06
N GLN A 40 11.75 -14.69 -16.81
CA GLN A 40 13.01 -14.13 -16.27
C GLN A 40 12.77 -13.20 -15.07
N MET A 41 11.60 -12.59 -14.96
CA MET A 41 11.15 -11.75 -13.85
C MET A 41 9.62 -11.68 -13.88
N VAL A 42 8.99 -11.57 -12.71
CA VAL A 42 7.53 -11.36 -12.61
C VAL A 42 7.21 -9.86 -12.55
N TYR A 43 7.92 -9.11 -11.70
CA TYR A 43 7.72 -7.67 -11.51
C TYR A 43 8.99 -6.86 -11.88
N PRO A 44 9.13 -6.41 -13.14
CA PRO A 44 10.33 -5.72 -13.58
C PRO A 44 10.43 -4.34 -12.92
N LYS A 45 11.62 -3.86 -12.57
CA LYS A 45 11.82 -2.54 -11.92
C LYS A 45 11.25 -1.40 -12.75
N TYR A 46 11.36 -1.52 -14.07
CA TYR A 46 10.70 -0.65 -15.04
C TYR A 46 9.84 -1.48 -15.99
N ARG A 47 8.65 -0.99 -16.32
CA ARG A 47 7.71 -1.64 -17.24
C ARG A 47 8.40 -1.96 -18.57
N ARG A 48 8.31 -3.23 -18.98
CA ARG A 48 8.92 -3.74 -20.22
C ARG A 48 7.90 -4.18 -21.27
N TRP A 49 6.68 -4.45 -20.85
CA TRP A 49 5.61 -4.93 -21.70
C TRP A 49 4.32 -4.14 -21.49
N MET A 50 3.43 -4.27 -22.46
CA MET A 50 2.05 -3.80 -22.38
C MET A 50 1.29 -4.64 -21.33
N SER A 51 0.42 -3.99 -20.56
CA SER A 51 -0.52 -4.67 -19.67
C SER A 51 -1.88 -3.99 -19.82
N PRO A 52 -2.96 -4.74 -20.08
CA PRO A 52 -3.02 -6.20 -20.18
C PRO A 52 -2.52 -6.75 -21.53
N ASP A 53 -2.05 -7.99 -21.56
CA ASP A 53 -1.61 -8.68 -22.79
C ASP A 53 -1.84 -10.20 -22.73
N LYS A 54 -1.72 -10.89 -23.87
CA LYS A 54 -1.81 -12.36 -24.03
C LYS A 54 -3.12 -12.95 -23.51
N ALA A 55 -4.23 -12.27 -23.83
CA ALA A 55 -5.59 -12.66 -23.45
C ALA A 55 -5.81 -12.81 -21.94
N GLU A 56 -4.99 -12.14 -21.11
CA GLU A 56 -5.16 -12.17 -19.65
C GLU A 56 -6.56 -11.67 -19.25
N VAL A 57 -7.13 -12.28 -18.21
CA VAL A 57 -8.42 -11.85 -17.67
C VAL A 57 -8.20 -10.58 -16.88
N VAL A 58 -8.83 -9.47 -17.30
CA VAL A 58 -8.66 -8.19 -16.61
C VAL A 58 -9.43 -8.17 -15.30
N ARG A 59 -8.85 -7.44 -14.33
CA ARG A 59 -9.42 -7.26 -12.98
C ARG A 59 -10.81 -6.60 -12.99
N PHE A 60 -11.01 -5.59 -13.82
CA PHE A 60 -12.22 -4.77 -13.85
C PHE A 60 -12.86 -4.78 -15.24
N THR A 61 -14.18 -4.60 -15.30
CA THR A 61 -14.93 -4.42 -16.55
C THR A 61 -14.49 -3.16 -17.32
N SER A 62 -13.93 -2.16 -16.63
CA SER A 62 -13.21 -1.03 -17.21
C SER A 62 -11.70 -1.16 -16.91
N PRO A 63 -10.90 -1.81 -17.77
CA PRO A 63 -9.50 -2.06 -17.49
C PRO A 63 -8.63 -0.79 -17.60
N SER A 64 -7.43 -0.89 -17.05
CA SER A 64 -6.36 0.10 -17.20
C SER A 64 -5.33 -0.43 -18.19
N LEU A 65 -5.04 0.35 -19.23
CA LEU A 65 -4.06 0.01 -20.25
C LEU A 65 -2.76 0.75 -19.95
N GLN A 66 -1.63 0.03 -19.93
CA GLN A 66 -0.32 0.57 -19.57
C GLN A 66 0.76 0.04 -20.50
N TRP A 67 1.71 0.89 -20.90
CA TRP A 67 2.76 0.51 -21.86
C TRP A 67 4.12 1.11 -21.49
N PRO A 68 5.23 0.52 -21.97
CA PRO A 68 6.57 1.07 -21.71
C PRO A 68 6.76 2.46 -22.32
N SER A 69 7.28 3.41 -21.54
CA SER A 69 7.76 4.70 -22.03
C SER A 69 9.08 5.11 -21.36
N LYS A 70 9.85 5.96 -22.04
CA LYS A 70 11.16 6.47 -21.57
C LYS A 70 11.33 7.99 -21.73
N LYS A 71 10.33 8.73 -22.22
CA LYS A 71 10.38 10.18 -22.48
C LYS A 71 8.98 10.82 -22.42
N PHE A 72 8.90 12.13 -22.15
CA PHE A 72 7.67 12.92 -22.30
C PHE A 72 7.15 12.85 -23.73
N GLN A 73 6.04 12.17 -23.90
CA GLN A 73 5.39 11.96 -25.19
C GLN A 73 3.88 11.96 -24.96
N LYS A 74 3.14 12.31 -26.01
CA LYS A 74 1.70 12.07 -26.04
C LYS A 74 1.42 10.78 -26.81
N PHE A 75 0.37 10.08 -26.39
CA PHE A 75 0.00 8.80 -26.95
C PHE A 75 -1.45 8.80 -27.44
N ASP A 76 -1.70 7.96 -28.44
CA ASP A 76 -3.06 7.53 -28.76
C ASP A 76 -3.20 6.03 -28.50
N VAL A 77 -4.39 5.60 -28.07
CA VAL A 77 -4.72 4.20 -27.79
C VAL A 77 -5.99 3.83 -28.53
N ARG A 78 -6.00 2.67 -29.18
CA ARG A 78 -7.20 2.08 -29.77
C ARG A 78 -7.46 0.68 -29.20
N LEU A 79 -8.74 0.34 -29.00
CA LEU A 79 -9.17 -1.00 -28.63
C LEU A 79 -10.49 -1.41 -29.30
N SER A 80 -10.65 -2.70 -29.59
CA SER A 80 -11.85 -3.30 -30.19
C SER A 80 -11.90 -4.81 -29.96
N GLN A 81 -13.10 -5.40 -30.02
CA GLN A 81 -13.27 -6.86 -30.13
C GLN A 81 -12.95 -7.39 -31.54
N ASP A 82 -12.89 -6.50 -32.54
CA ASP A 82 -12.40 -6.81 -33.89
C ASP A 82 -10.89 -6.56 -33.96
N SER A 83 -10.11 -7.62 -34.15
CA SER A 83 -8.64 -7.56 -34.26
C SER A 83 -8.15 -6.72 -35.44
N LEU A 84 -9.01 -6.42 -36.42
CA LEU A 84 -8.71 -5.54 -37.55
C LEU A 84 -9.10 -4.08 -37.30
N PHE A 85 -9.69 -3.77 -36.13
CA PHE A 85 -10.11 -2.43 -35.70
C PHE A 85 -11.08 -1.74 -36.68
N ARG A 86 -11.97 -2.49 -37.34
CA ARG A 86 -12.94 -1.96 -38.32
C ARG A 86 -14.31 -1.65 -37.72
N ALA A 87 -14.63 -2.25 -36.57
CA ALA A 87 -15.89 -2.05 -35.83
C ALA A 87 -15.61 -1.87 -34.33
N SER A 88 -16.61 -1.40 -33.57
CA SER A 88 -16.60 -1.31 -32.09
C SER A 88 -15.33 -0.67 -31.51
N LEU A 89 -14.82 0.35 -32.19
CA LEU A 89 -13.54 0.99 -31.90
C LEU A 89 -13.70 2.03 -30.79
N VAL A 90 -13.01 1.81 -29.68
CA VAL A 90 -12.73 2.86 -28.70
C VAL A 90 -11.38 3.47 -29.07
N TYR A 91 -11.34 4.79 -29.21
CA TYR A 91 -10.14 5.51 -29.62
C TYR A 91 -9.91 6.75 -28.75
N ILE A 92 -8.79 6.75 -28.01
CA ILE A 92 -8.41 7.79 -27.07
C ILE A 92 -7.13 8.45 -27.60
N LYS A 93 -7.07 9.78 -27.61
CA LYS A 93 -5.98 10.56 -28.22
C LYS A 93 -5.30 11.47 -27.21
N GLU A 94 -4.09 11.91 -27.55
CA GLU A 94 -3.35 12.96 -26.84
C GLU A 94 -3.13 12.66 -25.34
N ILE A 95 -3.03 11.38 -24.97
CA ILE A 95 -2.81 10.93 -23.60
C ILE A 95 -1.41 11.38 -23.16
N PRO A 96 -1.27 12.15 -22.07
CA PRO A 96 0.00 12.81 -21.73
C PRO A 96 1.00 11.90 -21.00
N PHE A 97 0.60 10.69 -20.63
CA PHE A 97 1.40 9.71 -19.90
C PHE A 97 1.12 8.29 -20.41
N SER A 98 1.93 7.33 -19.97
CA SER A 98 1.95 5.97 -20.54
C SER A 98 0.99 4.98 -19.86
N MET A 99 -0.18 5.47 -19.50
CA MET A 99 -1.29 4.73 -18.93
C MET A 99 -2.62 5.40 -19.28
N ILE A 100 -3.71 4.64 -19.33
CA ILE A 100 -5.07 5.18 -19.44
C ILE A 100 -6.08 4.22 -18.81
N ASN A 101 -7.05 4.74 -18.08
CA ASN A 101 -8.22 3.98 -17.66
C ASN A 101 -9.34 4.16 -18.67
N ILE A 102 -10.08 3.09 -18.97
CA ILE A 102 -11.08 3.14 -20.04
C ILE A 102 -12.33 3.95 -19.65
N HIS A 103 -12.63 4.09 -18.35
CA HIS A 103 -13.80 4.81 -17.80
C HIS A 103 -15.16 4.40 -18.37
N GLN A 104 -15.25 3.20 -18.93
CA GLN A 104 -16.50 2.60 -19.40
C GLN A 104 -16.42 1.09 -19.26
N SER A 105 -17.53 0.47 -18.86
CA SER A 105 -17.61 -0.99 -18.82
C SER A 105 -17.52 -1.54 -20.25
N LEU A 106 -16.62 -2.49 -20.45
CA LEU A 106 -16.48 -3.21 -21.71
C LEU A 106 -17.35 -4.46 -21.70
N ALA A 107 -17.85 -4.84 -22.87
CA ALA A 107 -18.59 -6.08 -23.05
C ALA A 107 -17.68 -7.30 -22.81
N ALA A 108 -18.26 -8.39 -22.31
CA ALA A 108 -17.55 -9.66 -22.14
C ALA A 108 -17.01 -10.17 -23.48
N GLY A 109 -15.85 -10.81 -23.43
CA GLY A 109 -15.14 -11.36 -24.59
C GLY A 109 -13.69 -10.89 -24.67
N GLU A 110 -13.04 -11.29 -25.75
CA GLU A 110 -11.66 -10.92 -26.06
C GLU A 110 -11.62 -9.54 -26.70
N TRP A 111 -10.65 -8.72 -26.28
CA TRP A 111 -10.38 -7.38 -26.78
C TRP A 111 -8.95 -7.28 -27.23
N TYR A 112 -8.74 -6.57 -28.35
CA TYR A 112 -7.44 -6.24 -28.91
C TYR A 112 -7.17 -4.76 -28.73
N TRP A 113 -5.93 -4.40 -28.44
CA TRP A 113 -5.55 -3.00 -28.29
C TRP A 113 -4.13 -2.72 -28.74
N GLN A 114 -3.89 -1.46 -29.11
CA GLN A 114 -2.60 -0.94 -29.51
C GLN A 114 -2.46 0.49 -28.99
N TYR A 115 -1.21 0.91 -28.78
CA TYR A 115 -0.87 2.29 -28.51
C TYR A 115 0.08 2.82 -29.60
N ARG A 116 0.19 4.14 -29.69
CA ARG A 116 1.23 4.80 -30.48
C ARG A 116 1.64 6.08 -29.81
N ILE A 117 2.84 6.55 -30.13
CA ILE A 117 3.13 7.98 -29.95
C ILE A 117 2.27 8.73 -30.96
N SER A 118 1.56 9.77 -30.54
CA SER A 118 0.61 10.49 -31.40
C SER A 118 1.28 10.92 -32.71
N GLY A 119 0.66 10.57 -33.83
CA GLY A 119 1.20 10.81 -35.18
C GLY A 119 2.25 9.81 -35.69
N LYS A 120 2.59 8.75 -34.94
CA LYS A 120 3.52 7.69 -35.36
C LYS A 120 2.81 6.37 -35.67
N GLU A 121 3.60 5.33 -35.94
CA GLU A 121 3.12 3.97 -36.14
C GLU A 121 2.56 3.34 -34.87
N TRP A 122 1.60 2.43 -35.05
CA TRP A 122 1.03 1.62 -33.98
C TRP A 122 2.03 0.59 -33.45
N SER A 123 1.95 0.29 -32.16
CA SER A 123 2.68 -0.81 -31.51
C SER A 123 2.27 -2.17 -32.08
N ASP A 124 2.97 -3.23 -31.67
CA ASP A 124 2.42 -4.59 -31.76
C ASP A 124 1.06 -4.67 -31.03
N PHE A 125 0.22 -5.62 -31.43
CA PHE A 125 -1.08 -5.82 -30.78
C PHE A 125 -0.90 -6.47 -29.41
N ALA A 126 -1.69 -6.02 -28.44
CA ALA A 126 -1.92 -6.69 -27.18
C ALA A 126 -3.38 -7.14 -27.09
N SER A 127 -3.66 -8.12 -26.23
CA SER A 127 -5.01 -8.68 -26.07
C SER A 127 -5.34 -8.99 -24.62
N PHE A 128 -6.63 -8.94 -24.27
CA PHE A 128 -7.13 -9.27 -22.94
C PHE A 128 -8.57 -9.78 -22.98
N THR A 129 -9.04 -10.36 -21.88
CA THR A 129 -10.38 -10.94 -21.77
C THR A 129 -11.16 -10.26 -20.65
N VAL A 130 -12.40 -9.84 -20.93
CA VAL A 130 -13.39 -9.45 -19.91
C VAL A 130 -14.37 -10.61 -19.74
N ASN A 131 -14.59 -11.06 -18.52
CA ASN A 131 -15.51 -12.17 -18.24
C ASN A 131 -16.18 -12.03 -16.85
N ASP A 132 -16.92 -13.05 -16.44
CA ASP A 132 -17.67 -13.06 -15.17
C ASP A 132 -16.79 -12.99 -13.90
N SER A 133 -15.47 -13.18 -14.03
CA SER A 133 -14.52 -12.99 -12.92
C SER A 133 -14.01 -11.55 -12.81
N SER A 134 -14.23 -10.71 -13.83
CA SER A 134 -13.90 -9.29 -13.79
C SER A 134 -14.88 -8.56 -12.88
N VAL A 135 -14.36 -7.74 -11.96
CA VAL A 135 -15.17 -6.93 -11.05
C VAL A 135 -15.90 -5.84 -11.84
N ASP A 136 -17.22 -5.76 -11.69
CA ASP A 136 -18.01 -4.71 -12.33
C ASP A 136 -17.75 -3.36 -11.66
N PHE A 137 -16.89 -2.57 -12.29
CA PHE A 137 -16.51 -1.24 -11.85
C PHE A 137 -15.97 -0.45 -13.03
N ALA A 138 -16.69 0.61 -13.39
CA ALA A 138 -16.27 1.63 -14.35
C ALA A 138 -16.23 2.99 -13.64
N PRO A 139 -15.03 3.49 -13.29
CA PRO A 139 -14.92 4.80 -12.64
C PRO A 139 -15.33 5.91 -13.61
N VAL A 140 -16.02 6.94 -13.12
CA VAL A 140 -16.37 8.11 -13.93
C VAL A 140 -15.12 8.75 -14.56
N GLY A 141 -15.27 9.37 -15.73
CA GLY A 141 -14.16 10.10 -16.35
C GLY A 141 -13.75 11.34 -15.55
N ILE A 142 -12.50 11.77 -15.70
CA ILE A 142 -11.91 12.90 -14.96
C ILE A 142 -12.74 14.20 -15.03
N GLU A 143 -13.35 14.52 -16.17
CA GLU A 143 -14.20 15.71 -16.31
C GLU A 143 -15.44 15.66 -15.40
N THR A 144 -15.98 14.47 -15.16
CA THR A 144 -17.13 14.28 -14.27
C THR A 144 -16.70 14.44 -12.82
N LEU A 145 -15.54 13.87 -12.45
CA LEU A 145 -14.95 14.07 -11.13
C LEU A 145 -14.71 15.56 -10.84
N ILE A 146 -14.05 16.30 -11.74
CA ILE A 146 -13.78 17.74 -11.55
C ILE A 146 -15.08 18.52 -11.34
N LYS A 147 -16.11 18.27 -12.15
CA LYS A 147 -17.42 18.95 -12.03
C LYS A 147 -18.17 18.63 -10.73
N SER A 148 -17.85 17.50 -10.08
CA SER A 148 -18.48 17.11 -8.83
C SER A 148 -17.85 17.73 -7.58
N ILE A 149 -16.67 18.35 -7.70
CA ILE A 149 -16.00 19.00 -6.57
C ILE A 149 -16.72 20.33 -6.25
N PRO A 150 -17.05 20.62 -4.98
CA PRO A 150 -17.63 21.89 -4.58
C PRO A 150 -16.75 23.09 -4.96
N LYS A 151 -17.40 24.19 -5.35
CA LYS A 151 -16.75 25.48 -5.63
C LYS A 151 -16.56 26.36 -4.40
N THR A 152 -17.26 26.03 -3.31
CA THR A 152 -17.15 26.74 -2.04
C THR A 152 -15.95 26.21 -1.27
N HIS A 153 -15.34 27.08 -0.49
CA HIS A 153 -14.28 26.75 0.45
C HIS A 153 -14.78 26.88 1.89
N PRO A 154 -14.40 26.00 2.82
CA PRO A 154 -13.50 24.86 2.63
C PRO A 154 -14.20 23.66 1.97
N ARG A 155 -13.45 22.78 1.31
CA ARG A 155 -14.01 21.60 0.60
C ARG A 155 -13.22 20.31 0.75
N VAL A 156 -12.01 20.35 1.32
CA VAL A 156 -11.14 19.17 1.40
C VAL A 156 -11.12 18.55 2.78
N MET A 157 -10.83 19.35 3.81
CA MET A 157 -10.78 18.85 5.19
C MET A 157 -12.19 18.61 5.77
N PHE A 158 -13.13 19.44 5.34
CA PHE A 158 -14.56 19.40 5.63
C PHE A 158 -15.25 20.34 4.63
N GLU A 159 -16.54 20.17 4.39
CA GLU A 159 -17.32 21.10 3.57
C GLU A 159 -17.80 22.30 4.40
N LYS A 160 -17.85 23.48 3.78
CA LYS A 160 -18.27 24.72 4.43
C LYS A 160 -19.61 24.59 5.15
N GLU A 161 -20.54 23.89 4.51
CA GLU A 161 -21.90 23.64 4.98
C GLU A 161 -21.91 22.81 6.28
N ASP A 162 -20.95 21.91 6.45
CA ASP A 162 -20.82 21.02 7.60
C ASP A 162 -19.97 21.59 8.75
N TRP A 163 -19.36 22.76 8.55
CA TRP A 163 -18.38 23.29 9.49
C TRP A 163 -18.97 23.50 10.90
N SER A 164 -20.18 24.03 11.03
CA SER A 164 -20.81 24.22 12.33
C SER A 164 -21.14 22.89 13.04
N ALA A 165 -21.55 21.88 12.27
CA ALA A 165 -21.80 20.53 12.78
C ALA A 165 -20.50 19.89 13.29
N LEU A 166 -19.41 20.00 12.51
CA LEU A 166 -18.07 19.55 12.90
C LEU A 166 -17.63 20.18 14.23
N GLN A 167 -17.76 21.50 14.38
CA GLN A 167 -17.39 22.19 15.61
C GLN A 167 -18.22 21.77 16.82
N THR A 168 -19.49 21.39 16.60
CA THR A 168 -20.40 21.00 17.68
C THR A 168 -20.15 19.56 18.11
N LYS A 169 -20.11 18.62 17.15
CA LYS A 169 -19.95 17.19 17.42
C LYS A 169 -18.61 16.88 18.08
N THR A 170 -17.57 17.65 17.77
CA THR A 170 -16.21 17.36 18.26
C THR A 170 -15.93 17.81 19.70
N LYS A 171 -16.82 18.60 20.33
CA LYS A 171 -16.55 19.23 21.66
C LYS A 171 -16.31 18.22 22.78
N SER A 172 -16.90 17.04 22.70
CA SER A 172 -16.83 16.01 23.74
C SER A 172 -15.64 15.06 23.59
N TYR A 173 -14.92 15.08 22.47
CA TYR A 173 -13.83 14.14 22.22
C TYR A 173 -12.48 14.64 22.75
N LYS A 174 -11.71 13.74 23.40
CA LYS A 174 -10.39 14.03 23.95
C LYS A 174 -9.39 14.47 22.87
N GLU A 175 -9.50 13.89 21.69
CA GLU A 175 -8.66 14.19 20.53
C GLU A 175 -8.71 15.67 20.12
N ARG A 176 -9.89 16.31 20.23
CA ARG A 176 -10.03 17.75 19.97
C ARG A 176 -9.11 18.55 20.88
N SER A 177 -9.10 18.23 22.17
CA SER A 177 -8.26 18.91 23.16
C SER A 177 -6.77 18.71 22.88
N HIS A 178 -6.36 17.52 22.42
CA HIS A 178 -4.97 17.26 22.03
C HIS A 178 -4.52 18.12 20.83
N ILE A 179 -5.36 18.23 19.79
CA ILE A 179 -5.08 19.08 18.61
C ILE A 179 -4.99 20.55 19.05
N VAL A 180 -5.96 21.03 19.82
CA VAL A 180 -6.00 22.41 20.34
C VAL A 180 -4.80 22.72 21.23
N GLN A 181 -4.42 21.82 22.12
CA GLN A 181 -3.25 21.99 22.98
C GLN A 181 -1.96 22.09 22.16
N ARG A 182 -1.79 21.22 21.15
CA ARG A 182 -0.63 21.28 20.26
C ARG A 182 -0.58 22.60 19.48
N ALA A 183 -1.73 23.08 18.98
CA ALA A 183 -1.81 24.38 18.32
C ALA A 183 -1.45 25.53 19.28
N ASN A 184 -1.89 25.50 20.54
CA ASN A 184 -1.52 26.51 21.53
C ASN A 184 -0.01 26.55 21.80
N ASN A 185 0.68 25.40 21.79
CA ASN A 185 2.14 25.36 21.94
C ASN A 185 2.85 26.05 20.76
N ILE A 186 2.32 25.92 19.54
CA ILE A 186 2.89 26.53 18.33
C ILE A 186 2.79 28.07 18.34
N ILE A 187 1.79 28.66 19.01
CA ILE A 187 1.55 30.13 18.99
C ILE A 187 2.75 30.95 19.54
N GLY A 188 3.64 30.34 20.33
CA GLY A 188 4.86 30.98 20.83
C GLY A 188 6.16 30.48 20.20
N GLU A 189 6.09 29.54 19.27
CA GLU A 189 7.28 28.94 18.65
C GLU A 189 7.86 29.86 17.56
N ARG A 190 9.19 29.79 17.39
CA ARG A 190 9.86 30.43 16.27
C ARG A 190 9.40 29.75 14.98
N ILE A 191 8.95 30.52 14.01
CA ILE A 191 8.69 30.02 12.66
C ILE A 191 10.04 29.68 12.00
N PRO A 192 10.26 28.45 11.50
CA PRO A 192 11.47 28.12 10.77
C PRO A 192 11.56 28.98 9.52
N SER A 193 12.76 29.33 9.12
CA SER A 193 13.08 30.03 7.87
C SER A 193 13.74 29.08 6.89
N GLU A 194 13.75 29.40 5.60
CA GLU A 194 14.45 28.57 4.60
C GLU A 194 15.93 28.37 4.95
N ARG A 195 16.57 29.37 5.57
CA ARG A 195 17.99 29.29 5.95
C ARG A 195 18.28 28.22 6.99
N ASP A 196 17.29 27.80 7.79
CA ASP A 196 17.47 26.71 8.75
C ASP A 196 17.73 25.36 8.06
N ALA A 197 17.38 25.22 6.77
CA ALA A 197 17.73 24.06 5.96
C ALA A 197 19.19 24.07 5.45
N THR A 198 19.97 25.11 5.78
CA THR A 198 21.40 25.18 5.44
C THR A 198 22.19 24.23 6.33
N ILE A 199 22.95 23.34 5.71
CA ILE A 199 23.80 22.41 6.45
C ILE A 199 24.85 23.15 7.27
N GLN A 200 25.03 22.74 8.52
CA GLN A 200 26.03 23.32 9.42
C GLN A 200 27.38 22.59 9.36
N PHE A 201 27.42 21.41 8.73
CA PHE A 201 28.61 20.58 8.60
C PHE A 201 28.54 19.72 7.33
N LYS A 202 29.71 19.29 6.85
CA LYS A 202 29.83 18.34 5.73
C LYS A 202 29.97 16.91 6.25
N GLY A 203 29.57 15.95 5.42
CA GLY A 203 29.84 14.55 5.65
C GLY A 203 31.31 14.20 5.35
N ARG A 204 31.69 12.96 5.61
CA ARG A 204 33.01 12.41 5.27
C ARG A 204 33.26 12.37 3.77
N ASP A 205 32.18 12.27 2.98
CA ASP A 205 32.19 12.30 1.53
C ASP A 205 30.98 13.08 0.96
N GLU A 206 30.90 13.19 -0.36
CA GLU A 206 29.81 13.87 -1.07
C GLU A 206 28.45 13.20 -0.82
N ASN A 207 28.40 11.86 -0.80
CA ASN A 207 27.16 11.11 -0.58
C ASN A 207 26.58 11.36 0.81
N GLU A 208 27.42 11.41 1.83
CA GLU A 208 27.03 11.72 3.20
C GLU A 208 26.64 13.19 3.33
N THR A 209 27.38 14.09 2.68
CA THR A 209 27.01 15.52 2.61
C THR A 209 25.61 15.72 2.00
N ASP A 210 25.29 15.00 0.93
CA ASP A 210 23.97 15.08 0.30
C ASP A 210 22.85 14.48 1.15
N LYS A 211 23.14 13.45 1.95
CA LYS A 211 22.19 12.95 2.96
C LYS A 211 21.94 13.97 4.06
N ILE A 212 22.99 14.64 4.54
CA ILE A 212 22.87 15.70 5.55
C ILE A 212 21.99 16.83 5.01
N LYS A 213 22.21 17.29 3.77
CA LYS A 213 21.34 18.28 3.11
C LYS A 213 19.87 17.83 3.09
N LYS A 214 19.61 16.57 2.75
CA LYS A 214 18.25 16.01 2.75
C LYS A 214 17.64 15.95 4.15
N ILE A 215 18.43 15.71 5.20
CA ILE A 215 17.94 15.68 6.58
C ILE A 215 17.55 17.10 7.02
N PHE A 216 18.43 18.09 6.86
CA PHE A 216 18.16 19.49 7.19
C PHE A 216 16.92 20.02 6.45
N SER A 217 16.85 19.76 5.13
CA SER A 217 15.67 20.08 4.31
C SER A 217 14.39 19.42 4.81
N LYS A 218 14.46 18.13 5.18
CA LYS A 218 13.34 17.38 5.73
C LYS A 218 12.85 17.97 7.06
N GLU A 219 13.77 18.28 7.97
CA GLU A 219 13.42 18.79 9.30
C GLU A 219 12.61 20.09 9.20
N VAL A 220 13.10 21.07 8.42
CA VAL A 220 12.36 22.32 8.16
C VAL A 220 10.99 22.05 7.53
N GLY A 221 10.93 21.20 6.49
CA GLY A 221 9.67 20.91 5.82
C GLY A 221 8.65 20.18 6.71
N TYR A 222 9.09 19.29 7.59
CA TYR A 222 8.20 18.61 8.54
C TYR A 222 7.74 19.51 9.68
N GLU A 223 8.64 20.34 10.23
CA GLU A 223 8.29 21.33 11.24
C GLU A 223 7.25 22.30 10.68
N PHE A 224 7.52 22.88 9.50
CA PHE A 224 6.59 23.76 8.81
C PHE A 224 5.24 23.09 8.51
N GLY A 225 5.28 21.96 7.80
CA GLY A 225 4.08 21.26 7.34
C GLY A 225 3.17 20.87 8.50
N LYS A 226 3.75 20.27 9.54
CA LYS A 226 3.01 19.79 10.72
C LYS A 226 2.43 20.94 11.54
N SER A 227 3.19 22.03 11.73
CA SER A 227 2.72 23.18 12.52
C SER A 227 1.58 23.89 11.81
N LEU A 228 1.72 24.18 10.52
CA LEU A 228 0.65 24.81 9.74
C LEU A 228 -0.60 23.92 9.67
N HIS A 229 -0.44 22.61 9.45
CA HIS A 229 -1.56 21.69 9.45
C HIS A 229 -2.28 21.65 10.81
N THR A 230 -1.54 21.62 11.92
CA THR A 230 -2.11 21.61 13.27
C THR A 230 -2.87 22.91 13.60
N LEU A 231 -2.31 24.08 13.23
CA LEU A 231 -2.98 25.37 13.39
C LEU A 231 -4.28 25.43 12.57
N THR A 232 -4.25 24.90 11.34
CA THR A 232 -5.41 24.81 10.45
C THR A 232 -6.51 23.93 11.05
N GLN A 233 -6.17 22.74 11.58
CA GLN A 233 -7.10 21.88 12.29
C GLN A 233 -7.70 22.55 13.53
N ALA A 234 -6.88 23.23 14.34
CA ALA A 234 -7.36 23.91 15.54
C ALA A 234 -8.33 25.05 15.19
N TYR A 235 -8.04 25.84 14.15
CA TYR A 235 -8.98 26.83 13.66
C TYR A 235 -10.28 26.18 13.15
N ALA A 236 -10.20 25.10 12.36
CA ALA A 236 -11.39 24.37 11.92
C ALA A 236 -12.28 23.92 13.10
N LEU A 237 -11.68 23.44 14.18
CA LEU A 237 -12.40 22.95 15.36
C LEU A 237 -12.98 24.09 16.24
N THR A 238 -12.38 25.27 16.24
CA THR A 238 -12.65 26.33 17.25
C THR A 238 -13.12 27.67 16.69
N LYS A 239 -12.74 28.01 15.45
CA LYS A 239 -12.84 29.35 14.86
C LYS A 239 -12.17 30.47 15.68
N GLU A 240 -11.25 30.14 16.58
CA GLU A 240 -10.51 31.15 17.34
C GLU A 240 -9.49 31.84 16.42
N LYS A 241 -9.61 33.17 16.28
CA LYS A 241 -8.78 33.98 15.38
C LYS A 241 -7.28 33.81 15.60
N LYS A 242 -6.84 33.58 16.84
CA LYS A 242 -5.42 33.38 17.20
C LYS A 242 -4.74 32.29 16.36
N TYR A 243 -5.45 31.21 16.01
CA TYR A 243 -4.87 30.13 15.20
C TYR A 243 -4.68 30.56 13.75
N PHE A 244 -5.64 31.30 13.18
CA PHE A 244 -5.50 31.90 11.85
C PHE A 244 -4.39 32.96 11.84
N ASP A 245 -4.36 33.85 12.83
CA ASP A 245 -3.35 34.92 12.92
C ASP A 245 -1.93 34.33 12.97
N THR A 246 -1.72 33.27 13.75
CA THR A 246 -0.44 32.54 13.74
C THR A 246 -0.22 31.83 12.41
N ALA A 247 -1.18 31.09 11.88
CA ALA A 247 -1.03 30.37 10.61
C ALA A 247 -0.66 31.31 9.44
N LEU A 248 -1.23 32.52 9.40
CA LEU A 248 -0.92 33.53 8.40
C LEU A 248 0.55 33.94 8.44
N LEU A 249 1.17 34.03 9.62
CA LEU A 249 2.61 34.31 9.75
C LEU A 249 3.45 33.17 9.17
N TRP A 250 3.06 31.92 9.42
CA TRP A 250 3.74 30.73 8.85
C TRP A 250 3.59 30.73 7.31
N MET A 251 2.37 30.97 6.81
CA MET A 251 2.11 31.00 5.37
C MET A 251 2.92 32.11 4.68
N ARG A 252 2.97 33.32 5.25
CA ARG A 252 3.79 34.43 4.74
C ARG A 252 5.28 34.13 4.76
N GLU A 253 5.79 33.46 5.80
CA GLU A 253 7.18 33.02 5.84
C GLU A 253 7.51 32.13 4.64
N ALA A 254 6.67 31.13 4.33
CA ALA A 254 6.87 30.27 3.17
C ALA A 254 6.82 31.02 1.82
N THR A 255 6.03 32.09 1.70
CA THR A 255 6.02 32.91 0.46
C THR A 255 7.36 33.59 0.18
N SER A 256 8.22 33.77 1.19
CA SER A 256 9.55 34.37 1.04
C SER A 256 10.62 33.38 0.58
N TRP A 257 10.34 32.07 0.61
CA TRP A 257 11.29 31.01 0.28
C TRP A 257 11.39 30.79 -1.22
N ASP A 258 12.55 30.34 -1.69
CA ASP A 258 12.67 29.80 -3.04
C ASP A 258 11.97 28.42 -3.11
N PRO A 259 10.87 28.24 -3.87
CA PRO A 259 10.22 26.94 -3.99
C PRO A 259 11.12 25.89 -4.66
N GLU A 260 12.17 26.31 -5.38
CA GLU A 260 13.20 25.42 -5.95
C GLU A 260 14.47 25.32 -5.07
N GLY A 261 14.46 25.98 -3.91
CA GLY A 261 15.61 26.14 -3.01
C GLY A 261 15.83 24.98 -2.02
N LEU A 262 16.23 25.31 -0.80
CA LEU A 262 16.72 24.33 0.18
C LEU A 262 15.61 23.40 0.68
N THR A 263 14.39 23.92 0.76
CA THR A 263 13.22 23.16 1.26
C THR A 263 12.67 22.15 0.25
N ARG A 264 13.18 22.15 -0.99
CA ARG A 264 12.84 21.17 -2.04
C ARG A 264 13.75 19.95 -2.07
N ILE A 265 14.92 20.02 -1.44
CA ILE A 265 15.95 18.95 -1.50
C ILE A 265 15.40 17.61 -0.99
N ASN A 266 14.49 17.63 -0.01
CA ASN A 266 13.78 16.45 0.47
C ASN A 266 12.31 16.45 0.02
N ASP A 267 11.90 15.37 -0.64
CA ASP A 267 10.56 15.21 -1.22
C ASP A 267 9.44 15.06 -0.19
N PHE A 268 9.70 14.45 0.97
CA PHE A 268 8.71 14.40 2.05
C PHE A 268 8.49 15.76 2.73
N GLY A 269 9.56 16.54 2.90
CA GLY A 269 9.46 17.90 3.44
C GLY A 269 8.73 18.83 2.47
N ASP A 270 9.18 18.85 1.22
CA ASP A 270 8.60 19.67 0.13
C ASP A 270 7.10 19.41 -0.06
N SER A 271 6.71 18.13 -0.14
CA SER A 271 5.30 17.77 -0.28
C SER A 271 4.45 18.12 0.93
N TYR A 272 5.03 18.14 2.15
CA TYR A 272 4.27 18.52 3.34
C TYR A 272 4.02 20.03 3.39
N ILE A 273 5.01 20.83 2.98
CA ILE A 273 4.83 22.28 2.80
C ILE A 273 3.75 22.55 1.75
N MET A 274 3.82 21.87 0.60
CA MET A 274 2.83 21.98 -0.49
C MET A 274 1.40 21.69 -0.01
N GLU A 275 1.19 20.54 0.62
CA GLU A 275 -0.12 20.13 1.13
C GLU A 275 -0.63 21.08 2.22
N SER A 276 0.19 21.42 3.21
CA SER A 276 -0.25 22.23 4.34
C SER A 276 -0.63 23.64 3.92
N LEU A 277 0.09 24.23 2.96
CA LEU A 277 -0.27 25.53 2.37
C LEU A 277 -1.60 25.44 1.61
N ALA A 278 -1.78 24.40 0.79
CA ALA A 278 -3.00 24.22 0.01
C ALA A 278 -4.25 24.04 0.90
N LEU A 279 -4.16 23.19 1.93
CA LEU A 279 -5.24 22.98 2.89
C LEU A 279 -5.49 24.22 3.77
N ALA A 280 -4.46 24.96 4.14
CA ALA A 280 -4.62 26.20 4.88
C ALA A 280 -5.34 27.28 4.03
N VAL A 281 -5.00 27.42 2.75
CA VAL A 281 -5.73 28.32 1.84
C VAL A 281 -7.19 27.91 1.69
N ASP A 282 -7.47 26.61 1.56
CA ASP A 282 -8.84 26.07 1.51
C ASP A 282 -9.63 26.44 2.77
N VAL A 283 -9.05 26.23 3.95
CA VAL A 283 -9.73 26.50 5.23
C VAL A 283 -9.88 28.00 5.53
N PHE A 284 -8.87 28.80 5.19
CA PHE A 284 -8.82 30.24 5.50
C PHE A 284 -9.31 31.12 4.34
N TRP A 285 -9.99 30.56 3.35
CA TRP A 285 -10.36 31.25 2.11
C TRP A 285 -10.99 32.62 2.34
N GLU A 286 -11.94 32.73 3.28
CA GLU A 286 -12.65 34.00 3.55
C GLU A 286 -11.86 34.98 4.42
N GLU A 287 -10.87 34.50 5.17
CA GLU A 287 -10.05 35.31 6.08
C GLU A 287 -8.79 35.88 5.37
N LEU A 288 -8.33 35.21 4.32
CA LEU A 288 -7.16 35.63 3.53
C LEU A 288 -7.51 36.78 2.58
N ASP A 289 -6.70 37.84 2.62
CA ASP A 289 -6.73 38.86 1.58
C ASP A 289 -6.22 38.32 0.23
N SER A 290 -6.54 39.03 -0.85
CA SER A 290 -6.22 38.59 -2.21
C SER A 290 -4.70 38.52 -2.49
N THR A 291 -3.91 39.33 -1.79
CA THR A 291 -2.46 39.40 -2.00
C THR A 291 -1.77 38.18 -1.40
N ASP A 292 -2.06 37.90 -0.12
CA ASP A 292 -1.56 36.71 0.56
C ASP A 292 -2.01 35.46 -0.18
N ARG A 293 -3.30 35.35 -0.49
CA ARG A 293 -3.87 34.19 -1.19
C ARG A 293 -3.12 33.89 -2.48
N LYS A 294 -2.89 34.91 -3.31
CA LYS A 294 -2.16 34.76 -4.57
C LYS A 294 -0.72 34.28 -4.33
N ALA A 295 0.02 34.91 -3.41
CA ALA A 295 1.41 34.56 -3.14
C ALA A 295 1.56 33.11 -2.61
N ILE A 296 0.60 32.66 -1.80
CA ILE A 296 0.59 31.29 -1.28
C ILE A 296 0.26 30.27 -2.38
N LEU A 297 -0.74 30.56 -3.23
CA LEU A 297 -1.09 29.70 -4.36
C LEU A 297 0.07 29.57 -5.37
N GLU A 298 0.87 30.63 -5.57
CA GLU A 298 2.09 30.58 -6.40
C GLU A 298 3.15 29.63 -5.81
N GLN A 299 3.35 29.63 -4.49
CA GLN A 299 4.22 28.65 -3.81
C GLN A 299 3.72 27.21 -3.98
N VAL A 300 2.41 26.99 -3.80
CA VAL A 300 1.79 25.66 -4.00
C VAL A 300 2.01 25.20 -5.45
N ALA A 301 1.77 26.07 -6.43
CA ALA A 301 1.91 25.75 -7.85
C ALA A 301 3.34 25.34 -8.23
N ALA A 302 4.35 26.09 -7.78
CA ALA A 302 5.75 25.78 -8.07
C ALA A 302 6.17 24.39 -7.53
N ARG A 303 5.73 24.05 -6.31
CA ARG A 303 6.03 22.76 -5.68
C ARG A 303 5.29 21.61 -6.37
N ALA A 304 3.99 21.75 -6.59
CA ALA A 304 3.16 20.75 -7.25
C ALA A 304 3.61 20.46 -8.69
N ASN A 305 3.89 21.50 -9.49
CA ASN A 305 4.45 21.33 -10.84
C ASN A 305 5.77 20.56 -10.81
N GLY A 306 6.62 20.82 -9.81
CA GLY A 306 7.84 20.08 -9.57
C GLY A 306 7.69 18.57 -9.42
N PHE A 307 6.65 18.12 -8.71
CA PHE A 307 6.32 16.70 -8.59
C PHE A 307 5.73 16.15 -9.89
N TYR A 308 4.73 16.84 -10.45
CA TYR A 308 4.05 16.44 -11.68
C TYR A 308 5.03 16.22 -12.84
N ASP A 309 5.94 17.17 -13.07
CA ASP A 309 6.94 17.10 -14.12
C ASP A 309 7.91 15.92 -13.90
N LYS A 310 8.32 15.65 -12.66
CA LYS A 310 9.20 14.50 -12.37
C LYS A 310 8.49 13.14 -12.51
N TRP A 311 7.16 13.11 -12.41
CA TRP A 311 6.40 11.86 -12.36
C TRP A 311 5.90 11.41 -13.72
N THR A 312 5.35 12.31 -14.52
CA THR A 312 4.72 11.94 -15.80
C THR A 312 5.72 11.28 -16.75
N ASN A 313 5.31 10.19 -17.43
CA ASN A 313 6.18 9.37 -18.28
C ASN A 313 7.35 8.66 -17.57
N TYR A 314 7.30 8.59 -16.24
CA TYR A 314 8.36 7.98 -15.43
C TYR A 314 7.80 7.12 -14.30
N LEU A 315 7.02 7.71 -13.39
CA LEU A 315 6.53 7.05 -12.19
C LEU A 315 5.60 5.88 -12.51
N GLU A 316 4.71 6.03 -13.49
CA GLU A 316 3.79 4.97 -13.91
C GLU A 316 4.52 3.76 -14.52
N ASN A 317 5.74 3.96 -15.05
CA ASN A 317 6.58 2.88 -15.54
C ASN A 317 7.40 2.20 -14.45
N ARG A 318 7.45 2.73 -13.23
CA ARG A 318 8.23 2.12 -12.14
C ARG A 318 7.39 1.09 -11.41
N ASN A 319 8.00 -0.06 -11.13
CA ASN A 319 7.43 -1.01 -10.19
C ASN A 319 7.38 -0.39 -8.78
N SER A 320 8.43 0.33 -8.36
CA SER A 320 8.47 0.92 -7.02
C SER A 320 8.86 2.40 -6.99
N SER A 321 8.04 3.20 -6.29
CA SER A 321 8.38 4.55 -5.82
C SER A 321 7.76 4.80 -4.44
N MET A 322 8.44 4.34 -3.38
CA MET A 322 7.83 4.23 -2.04
C MET A 322 7.42 5.56 -1.43
N HIS A 323 8.23 6.61 -1.58
CA HIS A 323 7.85 7.91 -1.04
C HIS A 323 6.53 8.41 -1.65
N VAL A 324 6.33 8.17 -2.95
CA VAL A 324 5.13 8.61 -3.66
C VAL A 324 3.89 7.87 -3.15
N TRP A 325 3.94 6.54 -3.11
CA TRP A 325 2.79 5.73 -2.70
C TRP A 325 2.48 5.78 -1.20
N GLN A 326 3.47 6.12 -0.36
CA GLN A 326 3.28 6.30 1.08
C GLN A 326 2.46 7.55 1.40
N HIS A 327 2.92 8.72 0.93
CA HIS A 327 2.35 10.00 1.31
C HIS A 327 2.21 10.97 0.15
N ILE A 328 3.20 11.06 -0.76
CA ILE A 328 3.27 12.21 -1.66
C ILE A 328 2.14 12.20 -2.70
N LEU A 329 1.67 11.03 -3.16
CA LEU A 329 0.50 10.94 -4.04
C LEU A 329 -0.76 11.47 -3.36
N HIS A 330 -0.99 11.09 -2.10
CA HIS A 330 -2.12 11.57 -1.31
C HIS A 330 -2.06 13.08 -1.10
N ARG A 331 -0.88 13.60 -0.77
CA ARG A 331 -0.63 15.05 -0.65
C ARG A 331 -0.90 15.80 -1.95
N MET A 332 -0.46 15.25 -3.08
CA MET A 332 -0.74 15.81 -4.40
C MET A 332 -2.24 15.80 -4.70
N PHE A 333 -2.92 14.71 -4.36
CA PHE A 333 -4.37 14.58 -4.52
C PHE A 333 -5.12 15.65 -3.71
N LEU A 334 -4.84 15.77 -2.41
CA LEU A 334 -5.45 16.78 -1.54
C LEU A 334 -5.13 18.21 -1.99
N THR A 335 -3.89 18.47 -2.41
CA THR A 335 -3.47 19.77 -2.98
C THR A 335 -4.27 20.11 -4.22
N SER A 336 -4.46 19.13 -5.11
CA SER A 336 -5.21 19.33 -6.35
C SER A 336 -6.69 19.61 -6.07
N LEU A 337 -7.31 18.89 -5.13
CA LEU A 337 -8.69 19.16 -4.71
C LEU A 337 -8.83 20.55 -4.08
N ALA A 338 -7.90 20.95 -3.21
CA ALA A 338 -7.93 22.23 -2.53
C ALA A 338 -7.82 23.41 -3.51
N THR A 339 -7.14 23.22 -4.63
CA THR A 339 -6.78 24.29 -5.58
C THR A 339 -7.44 24.17 -6.95
N ILE A 340 -8.37 23.20 -7.14
CA ILE A 340 -9.15 23.07 -8.38
C ILE A 340 -9.96 24.37 -8.60
N ASP A 341 -9.96 24.94 -9.80
CA ASP A 341 -10.44 26.31 -10.12
C ASP A 341 -9.54 27.49 -9.69
N GLU A 342 -8.60 27.30 -8.76
CA GLU A 342 -7.76 28.39 -8.23
C GLU A 342 -6.34 28.40 -8.80
N ILE A 343 -5.83 27.23 -9.19
CA ILE A 343 -4.56 27.08 -9.92
C ILE A 343 -4.85 26.39 -11.27
N PRO A 344 -4.49 26.99 -12.42
CA PRO A 344 -4.78 26.41 -13.74
C PRO A 344 -4.24 25.00 -13.96
N GLU A 345 -3.12 24.65 -13.34
CA GLU A 345 -2.49 23.33 -13.45
C GLU A 345 -3.13 22.26 -12.57
N ALA A 346 -3.96 22.63 -11.58
CA ALA A 346 -4.54 21.70 -10.61
C ALA A 346 -5.35 20.57 -11.26
N GLU A 347 -6.04 20.85 -12.36
CA GLU A 347 -6.77 19.83 -13.13
C GLU A 347 -5.83 18.74 -13.65
N LYS A 348 -4.62 19.11 -14.12
CA LYS A 348 -3.63 18.14 -14.65
C LYS A 348 -3.09 17.26 -13.53
N TRP A 349 -2.83 17.85 -12.38
CA TRP A 349 -2.35 17.13 -11.20
C TRP A 349 -3.39 16.14 -10.68
N LEU A 350 -4.66 16.57 -10.61
CA LEU A 350 -5.77 15.71 -10.22
C LEU A 350 -5.96 14.58 -11.23
N ALA A 351 -5.96 14.90 -12.53
CA ALA A 351 -6.06 13.93 -13.61
C ALA A 351 -4.98 12.85 -13.51
N TYR A 352 -3.71 13.25 -13.40
CA TYR A 352 -2.61 12.30 -13.28
C TYR A 352 -2.71 11.44 -12.01
N SER A 353 -3.03 12.05 -10.87
CA SER A 353 -3.17 11.32 -9.60
C SER A 353 -4.32 10.32 -9.64
N TYR A 354 -5.45 10.70 -10.25
CA TYR A 354 -6.63 9.86 -10.45
C TYR A 354 -6.34 8.68 -11.38
N GLU A 355 -5.76 8.95 -12.56
CA GLU A 355 -5.40 7.91 -13.51
C GLU A 355 -4.38 6.93 -12.94
N LEU A 356 -3.36 7.44 -12.23
CA LEU A 356 -2.33 6.62 -11.59
C LEU A 356 -2.92 5.73 -10.50
N TRP A 357 -3.81 6.30 -9.68
CA TRP A 357 -4.50 5.57 -8.63
C TRP A 357 -5.29 4.40 -9.21
N LEU A 358 -6.20 4.68 -10.13
CA LEU A 358 -7.04 3.66 -10.77
C LEU A 358 -6.21 2.56 -11.43
N ALA A 359 -5.11 2.93 -12.08
CA ALA A 359 -4.31 1.99 -12.86
C ALA A 359 -3.42 1.07 -12.01
N GLN A 360 -3.04 1.47 -10.80
CA GLN A 360 -1.99 0.77 -10.04
C GLN A 360 -2.30 0.54 -8.57
N HIS A 361 -3.43 1.04 -8.06
CA HIS A 361 -3.84 0.80 -6.69
C HIS A 361 -4.41 -0.63 -6.49
N PRO A 362 -4.03 -1.32 -5.39
CA PRO A 362 -2.98 -0.95 -4.43
C PRO A 362 -1.58 -1.23 -4.99
N LYS A 363 -0.73 -0.21 -5.07
CA LYS A 363 0.66 -0.41 -5.50
C LYS A 363 1.42 -1.09 -4.36
N MET A 364 2.13 -2.19 -4.65
CA MET A 364 2.83 -3.04 -3.66
C MET A 364 1.95 -4.09 -2.97
N ALA A 365 0.80 -4.38 -3.56
CA ALA A 365 0.01 -5.55 -3.22
C ALA A 365 -0.68 -6.07 -4.48
N GLU A 366 -1.29 -7.23 -4.33
CA GLU A 366 -2.16 -7.86 -5.31
C GLU A 366 -3.46 -8.27 -4.61
N GLU A 367 -4.23 -9.19 -5.18
CA GLU A 367 -5.59 -9.50 -4.69
C GLU A 367 -5.63 -10.27 -3.38
N ASP A 368 -4.56 -11.00 -3.03
CA ASP A 368 -4.48 -11.80 -1.81
C ASP A 368 -4.46 -10.99 -0.50
N GLY A 369 -4.36 -9.67 -0.55
CA GLY A 369 -4.41 -8.78 0.62
C GLY A 369 -3.06 -8.53 1.29
N ALA A 370 -2.02 -9.29 0.98
CA ALA A 370 -0.72 -9.12 1.60
C ALA A 370 0.02 -7.90 1.04
N TRP A 371 1.03 -7.41 1.77
CA TRP A 371 1.85 -6.28 1.34
C TRP A 371 3.29 -6.69 1.04
N PHE A 372 3.79 -6.43 -0.18
CA PHE A 372 5.12 -6.87 -0.60
C PHE A 372 6.24 -6.38 0.33
N ASN A 373 6.15 -5.13 0.80
CA ASN A 373 7.15 -4.50 1.68
C ASN A 373 6.98 -4.85 3.16
N GLY A 374 6.09 -5.78 3.51
CA GLY A 374 5.92 -6.28 4.87
C GLY A 374 5.18 -5.32 5.81
N THR A 375 5.02 -5.78 7.04
CA THR A 375 4.23 -5.14 8.11
C THR A 375 4.75 -3.74 8.48
N GLY A 376 6.07 -3.59 8.55
CA GLY A 376 6.72 -2.34 8.98
C GLY A 376 6.54 -1.16 8.03
N TYR A 377 6.42 -1.42 6.73
CA TYR A 377 6.26 -0.39 5.69
C TYR A 377 4.82 -0.19 5.26
N MET A 378 3.97 -1.22 5.37
CA MET A 378 2.55 -1.13 5.05
C MET A 378 1.87 0.03 5.80
N ARG A 379 2.12 0.17 7.11
CA ARG A 379 1.49 1.20 7.96
C ARG A 379 1.62 2.63 7.42
N MET A 380 2.71 2.94 6.70
CA MET A 380 2.95 4.27 6.13
C MET A 380 2.03 4.59 4.93
N ASN A 381 1.36 3.60 4.35
CA ASN A 381 0.51 3.76 3.16
C ASN A 381 -0.98 3.81 3.50
N LEU A 382 -1.39 3.39 4.71
CA LEU A 382 -2.80 3.11 4.97
C LEU A 382 -3.70 4.32 4.85
N MET A 383 -3.30 5.50 5.34
CA MET A 383 -4.12 6.69 5.15
C MET A 383 -4.32 7.02 3.67
N THR A 384 -3.26 6.93 2.85
CA THR A 384 -3.36 7.06 1.39
C THR A 384 -4.34 6.04 0.79
N LEU A 385 -4.30 4.79 1.27
CA LEU A 385 -5.18 3.68 0.86
C LEU A 385 -6.63 3.80 1.35
N LEU A 386 -6.93 4.72 2.27
CA LEU A 386 -8.26 4.90 2.83
C LEU A 386 -8.88 6.22 2.39
N ASP A 387 -8.15 7.33 2.47
CA ASP A 387 -8.69 8.67 2.25
C ASP A 387 -8.95 8.98 0.77
N ILE A 388 -8.05 8.58 -0.15
CA ILE A 388 -8.27 8.78 -1.60
C ILE A 388 -9.60 8.13 -2.05
N PRO A 389 -9.84 6.82 -1.84
CA PRO A 389 -11.07 6.18 -2.29
C PRO A 389 -12.32 6.69 -1.55
N MET A 390 -12.20 7.08 -0.27
CA MET A 390 -13.29 7.75 0.45
C MET A 390 -13.71 9.06 -0.23
N LYS A 391 -12.75 9.95 -0.48
CA LYS A 391 -13.02 11.27 -1.10
C LYS A 391 -13.52 11.13 -2.53
N LEU A 392 -12.92 10.23 -3.32
CA LEU A 392 -13.43 9.92 -4.66
C LEU A 392 -14.89 9.43 -4.60
N GLY A 393 -15.23 8.60 -3.60
CA GLY A 393 -16.60 8.16 -3.41
C GLY A 393 -17.56 9.27 -2.97
N ALA A 394 -17.11 10.19 -2.11
CA ALA A 394 -17.89 11.35 -1.68
C ALA A 394 -18.27 12.25 -2.87
N TYR A 395 -17.32 12.53 -3.78
CA TYR A 395 -17.58 13.40 -4.94
C TYR A 395 -18.38 12.70 -6.05
N THR A 396 -18.09 11.43 -6.34
CA THR A 396 -18.67 10.74 -7.51
C THR A 396 -19.91 9.91 -7.19
N GLY A 397 -20.15 9.61 -5.91
CA GLY A 397 -21.15 8.62 -5.47
C GLY A 397 -20.77 7.16 -5.76
N GLN A 398 -19.58 6.88 -6.30
CA GLN A 398 -19.12 5.52 -6.58
C GLN A 398 -18.31 4.94 -5.41
N ASN A 399 -18.47 3.66 -5.11
CA ASN A 399 -17.60 2.98 -4.14
C ASN A 399 -16.26 2.60 -4.81
N PHE A 400 -15.14 3.17 -4.35
CA PHE A 400 -13.79 2.87 -4.84
C PHE A 400 -13.06 1.75 -4.07
N PHE A 401 -13.65 1.21 -3.01
CA PHE A 401 -13.15 0.03 -2.27
C PHE A 401 -13.51 -1.28 -2.99
N LYS A 402 -13.23 -1.33 -4.30
CA LYS A 402 -13.59 -2.46 -5.18
C LYS A 402 -12.47 -3.47 -5.37
N ALA A 403 -11.24 -3.08 -5.07
CA ALA A 403 -10.08 -3.95 -5.09
C ALA A 403 -10.28 -5.13 -4.11
N PRO A 404 -10.25 -6.41 -4.57
CA PRO A 404 -10.30 -7.58 -3.69
C PRO A 404 -9.30 -7.55 -2.52
N TRP A 405 -8.15 -6.90 -2.71
CA TRP A 405 -7.18 -6.60 -1.65
C TRP A 405 -7.83 -6.12 -0.35
N TYR A 406 -8.81 -5.22 -0.40
CA TYR A 406 -9.46 -4.68 0.81
C TYR A 406 -10.17 -5.78 1.64
N GLY A 407 -10.75 -6.79 0.99
CA GLY A 407 -11.40 -7.89 1.70
C GLY A 407 -10.42 -8.85 2.38
N ASN A 408 -9.14 -8.84 1.96
CA ASN A 408 -8.14 -9.80 2.41
C ASN A 408 -7.03 -9.19 3.29
N PHE A 409 -6.89 -7.87 3.27
CA PHE A 409 -5.80 -7.16 3.93
C PHE A 409 -5.72 -7.42 5.44
N MET A 410 -6.83 -7.29 6.16
CA MET A 410 -6.83 -7.47 7.61
C MET A 410 -6.68 -8.94 8.02
N LYS A 411 -7.10 -9.87 7.15
CA LYS A 411 -6.75 -11.29 7.31
C LYS A 411 -5.24 -11.45 7.27
N TRP A 412 -4.54 -10.95 6.25
CA TRP A 412 -3.08 -11.02 6.18
C TRP A 412 -2.40 -10.42 7.42
N LEU A 413 -2.77 -9.19 7.79
CA LEU A 413 -2.16 -8.50 8.92
C LEU A 413 -2.34 -9.28 10.24
N PHE A 414 -3.49 -9.94 10.44
CA PHE A 414 -3.72 -10.77 11.63
C PHE A 414 -2.70 -11.90 11.76
N TYR A 415 -2.29 -12.53 10.66
CA TYR A 415 -1.25 -13.58 10.66
C TYR A 415 0.17 -13.00 10.70
N ALA A 416 0.40 -11.95 9.93
CA ALA A 416 1.71 -11.30 9.79
C ALA A 416 2.13 -10.60 11.08
N TYR A 417 1.21 -9.92 11.78
CA TYR A 417 1.49 -9.21 13.03
C TYR A 417 0.34 -9.36 14.06
N PRO A 418 0.19 -10.54 14.68
CA PRO A 418 -0.91 -10.82 15.60
C PRO A 418 -0.89 -9.90 16.84
N PRO A 419 -2.06 -9.49 17.36
CA PRO A 419 -2.13 -8.70 18.59
C PRO A 419 -1.43 -9.38 19.76
N GLY A 420 -0.47 -8.71 20.40
CA GLY A 420 0.30 -9.26 21.53
C GLY A 420 1.45 -10.21 21.15
N ALA A 421 1.80 -10.32 19.86
CA ALA A 421 2.92 -11.13 19.39
C ALA A 421 3.79 -10.37 18.39
N THR A 422 5.04 -10.83 18.24
CA THR A 422 6.01 -10.27 17.29
C THR A 422 5.53 -10.37 15.84
N SER A 423 5.98 -9.46 14.97
CA SER A 423 5.65 -9.49 13.53
C SER A 423 6.36 -10.66 12.83
N ASP A 424 5.99 -11.00 11.61
CA ASP A 424 6.59 -12.09 10.82
C ASP A 424 8.07 -11.93 10.51
N GLY A 425 8.63 -10.73 10.72
CA GLY A 425 10.07 -10.47 10.68
C GLY A 425 10.63 -10.17 9.29
N PHE A 426 9.79 -10.18 8.26
CA PHE A 426 10.22 -9.98 6.88
C PHE A 426 10.32 -8.50 6.52
N CYS A 427 11.16 -8.21 5.52
CA CYS A 427 11.36 -6.88 4.96
C CYS A 427 11.89 -5.83 5.96
N ASN A 428 12.07 -4.60 5.50
CA ASN A 428 12.50 -3.52 6.38
C ASN A 428 11.49 -3.30 7.52
N ASP A 429 12.01 -3.01 8.71
CA ASP A 429 11.23 -2.73 9.92
C ASP A 429 10.36 -3.91 10.41
N GLY A 430 10.54 -5.13 9.87
CA GLY A 430 9.85 -6.35 10.32
C GLY A 430 10.15 -6.75 11.78
N LYS A 431 11.15 -6.13 12.41
CA LYS A 431 11.46 -6.30 13.84
C LYS A 431 11.46 -4.98 14.61
N LYS A 432 10.58 -4.05 14.22
CA LYS A 432 10.53 -2.73 14.83
C LYS A 432 9.96 -2.75 16.25
N TRP A 433 8.92 -3.52 16.52
CA TRP A 433 8.32 -3.58 17.86
C TRP A 433 7.95 -5.01 18.28
N PRO A 434 7.92 -5.31 19.59
CA PRO A 434 7.60 -6.63 20.11
C PRO A 434 6.16 -7.09 19.86
N MET A 435 5.24 -6.15 19.65
CA MET A 435 3.84 -6.40 19.31
C MET A 435 3.27 -5.18 18.59
N PRO A 436 2.08 -5.28 17.94
CA PRO A 436 1.42 -4.12 17.35
C PRO A 436 1.22 -3.01 18.40
N ASN A 437 1.55 -1.77 18.04
CA ASN A 437 1.45 -0.60 18.91
C ASN A 437 0.13 0.18 18.67
N LEU A 438 0.01 1.36 19.30
CA LEU A 438 -1.13 2.27 19.15
C LEU A 438 -1.52 2.54 17.69
N GLU A 439 -0.53 2.78 16.81
CA GLU A 439 -0.75 3.04 15.38
C GLU A 439 -1.49 1.87 14.70
N TYR A 440 -1.11 0.63 15.01
CA TYR A 440 -1.76 -0.57 14.46
C TYR A 440 -3.19 -0.75 14.95
N GLY A 441 -3.47 -0.42 16.21
CA GLY A 441 -4.83 -0.42 16.73
C GLY A 441 -5.68 0.68 16.07
N ALA A 442 -5.13 1.88 15.92
CA ALA A 442 -5.82 3.05 15.41
C ALA A 442 -6.18 2.94 13.92
N PHE A 443 -5.24 2.52 13.07
CA PHE A 443 -5.57 2.34 11.66
C PHE A 443 -6.54 1.19 11.45
N ALA A 444 -6.50 0.14 12.28
CA ALA A 444 -7.43 -0.98 12.15
C ALA A 444 -8.86 -0.57 12.52
N ASP A 445 -9.02 0.35 13.48
CA ASP A 445 -10.32 0.99 13.76
C ASP A 445 -10.79 1.83 12.57
N ALA A 446 -9.91 2.67 12.00
CA ALA A 446 -10.24 3.45 10.81
C ALA A 446 -10.65 2.55 9.63
N TYR A 447 -9.88 1.49 9.38
CA TYR A 447 -10.16 0.50 8.36
C TYR A 447 -11.52 -0.16 8.56
N ALA A 448 -11.85 -0.58 9.79
CA ALA A 448 -13.13 -1.18 10.13
C ALA A 448 -14.31 -0.26 9.85
N ARG A 449 -14.20 1.03 10.21
CA ARG A 449 -15.24 2.04 9.99
C ARG A 449 -15.51 2.28 8.51
N ILE A 450 -14.44 2.33 7.73
CA ILE A 450 -14.50 2.70 6.31
C ILE A 450 -14.98 1.53 5.45
N THR A 451 -14.46 0.33 5.72
CA THR A 451 -14.70 -0.85 4.88
C THR A 451 -15.79 -1.78 5.43
N GLY A 452 -16.18 -1.60 6.69
CA GLY A 452 -17.07 -2.54 7.39
C GLY A 452 -16.41 -3.88 7.72
N ASP A 453 -15.08 -3.99 7.69
CA ASP A 453 -14.36 -5.25 7.92
C ASP A 453 -14.41 -5.67 9.42
N PRO A 454 -15.02 -6.82 9.75
CA PRO A 454 -15.12 -7.30 11.13
C PRO A 454 -13.79 -7.82 11.70
N ILE A 455 -12.88 -8.34 10.87
CA ILE A 455 -11.52 -8.74 11.28
C ILE A 455 -10.74 -7.49 11.70
N ALA A 456 -10.92 -6.38 10.99
CA ALA A 456 -10.28 -5.11 11.33
C ALA A 456 -10.68 -4.63 12.72
N LEU A 457 -11.99 -4.65 13.02
CA LEU A 457 -12.50 -4.28 14.33
C LEU A 457 -12.03 -5.22 15.43
N GLN A 458 -12.03 -6.53 15.17
CA GLN A 458 -11.50 -7.53 16.11
C GLN A 458 -10.01 -7.29 16.40
N TYR A 459 -9.22 -7.03 15.36
CA TYR A 459 -7.80 -6.73 15.48
C TYR A 459 -7.56 -5.48 16.32
N SER A 460 -8.25 -4.37 16.02
CA SER A 460 -8.16 -3.12 16.79
C SER A 460 -8.47 -3.33 18.27
N LYS A 461 -9.60 -3.97 18.58
CA LYS A 461 -10.00 -4.30 19.97
C LYS A 461 -8.95 -5.15 20.68
N ALA A 462 -8.39 -6.15 19.99
CA ALA A 462 -7.38 -7.02 20.58
C ALA A 462 -6.06 -6.28 20.84
N VAL A 463 -5.63 -5.39 19.94
CA VAL A 463 -4.43 -4.55 20.16
C VAL A 463 -4.64 -3.64 21.37
N PHE A 464 -5.75 -2.91 21.44
CA PHE A 464 -6.02 -2.02 22.57
C PHE A 464 -6.20 -2.76 23.89
N SER A 465 -6.78 -3.96 23.88
CA SER A 465 -6.84 -4.81 25.07
C SER A 465 -5.44 -5.18 25.57
N LYS A 466 -4.47 -5.43 24.68
CA LYS A 466 -3.08 -5.70 25.08
C LYS A 466 -2.36 -4.46 25.58
N LEU A 467 -2.60 -3.30 24.97
CA LEU A 467 -2.01 -2.03 25.41
C LEU A 467 -2.57 -1.59 26.77
N ASP A 468 -3.88 -1.68 26.98
CA ASP A 468 -4.53 -1.29 28.23
C ASP A 468 -4.09 -2.16 29.42
N ALA A 469 -3.73 -3.43 29.16
CA ALA A 469 -3.24 -4.37 30.15
C ALA A 469 -1.76 -4.17 30.55
N LEU A 470 -1.03 -3.23 29.92
CA LEU A 470 0.36 -2.94 30.30
C LEU A 470 0.40 -2.19 31.65
N GLU A 471 1.08 -2.78 32.63
CA GLU A 471 1.35 -2.16 33.93
C GLU A 471 2.57 -1.21 33.89
N ALA A 472 3.48 -1.43 32.94
CA ALA A 472 4.67 -0.63 32.70
C ALA A 472 5.00 -0.60 31.19
N PRO A 473 5.77 0.39 30.70
CA PRO A 473 6.21 0.42 29.32
C PRO A 473 6.97 -0.86 28.94
N LEU A 474 6.57 -1.48 27.82
CA LEU A 474 7.27 -2.63 27.25
C LEU A 474 8.51 -2.14 26.49
N ILE A 475 9.67 -2.46 27.05
CA ILE A 475 10.98 -2.17 26.48
C ILE A 475 11.70 -3.49 26.21
N ASP A 476 12.06 -3.72 24.95
CA ASP A 476 12.80 -4.90 24.53
C ASP A 476 13.90 -4.48 23.55
N LEU A 477 15.16 -4.59 24.00
CA LEU A 477 16.34 -4.11 23.29
C LEU A 477 16.65 -4.91 22.02
N ASP A 478 16.03 -6.07 21.82
CA ASP A 478 16.18 -6.83 20.60
C ASP A 478 15.32 -6.23 19.45
N TYR A 479 14.50 -5.22 19.73
CA TYR A 479 13.68 -4.47 18.77
C TYR A 479 14.23 -3.05 18.57
N THR A 480 13.97 -2.46 17.40
CA THR A 480 14.54 -1.16 17.01
C THR A 480 13.63 0.04 17.30
N GLY A 481 12.38 -0.22 17.68
CA GLY A 481 11.38 0.80 17.99
C GLY A 481 11.48 1.28 19.42
N GLY A 482 10.82 2.41 19.70
CA GLY A 482 10.71 2.96 21.05
C GLY A 482 9.83 2.11 21.99
N PRO A 483 9.73 2.52 23.26
CA PRO A 483 8.86 1.87 24.24
C PRO A 483 7.42 1.79 23.74
N ILE A 484 6.74 0.68 24.04
CA ILE A 484 5.28 0.59 23.90
C ILE A 484 4.66 0.86 25.26
N GLU A 485 3.78 1.86 25.31
CA GLU A 485 3.11 2.29 26.52
C GLU A 485 1.65 1.86 26.53
N LYS A 486 1.05 1.91 27.72
CA LYS A 486 -0.39 1.81 27.89
C LYS A 486 -1.06 2.93 27.08
N ALA A 487 -2.02 2.56 26.24
CA ALA A 487 -2.72 3.51 25.38
C ALA A 487 -4.13 3.04 25.05
N VAL A 488 -5.03 4.00 24.83
CA VAL A 488 -6.38 3.79 24.28
C VAL A 488 -6.51 4.50 22.93
N LEU A 489 -7.59 4.22 22.19
CA LEU A 489 -7.80 4.76 20.83
C LEU A 489 -7.67 6.28 20.75
N SER A 490 -8.23 7.01 21.73
CA SER A 490 -8.19 8.48 21.75
C SER A 490 -6.80 9.08 21.99
N ASP A 491 -5.80 8.27 22.35
CA ASP A 491 -4.42 8.73 22.49
C ASP A 491 -3.71 8.81 21.13
N ASP A 492 -4.19 8.06 20.12
CA ASP A 492 -3.67 8.13 18.76
C ASP A 492 -3.88 9.53 18.17
N GLN A 493 -2.84 10.05 17.53
CA GLN A 493 -2.85 11.38 16.92
C GLN A 493 -2.90 11.34 15.40
N ASP A 494 -2.45 10.24 14.79
CA ASP A 494 -2.28 10.16 13.34
C ASP A 494 -3.63 10.02 12.62
N TYR A 495 -4.59 9.34 13.24
CA TYR A 495 -5.97 9.17 12.73
C TYR A 495 -6.98 10.02 13.52
N ALA A 496 -6.53 10.91 14.40
CA ALA A 496 -7.40 11.76 15.23
C ALA A 496 -8.31 12.67 14.39
N TRP A 497 -7.75 13.32 13.36
CA TRP A 497 -8.54 14.17 12.46
C TRP A 497 -9.64 13.37 11.78
N PHE A 498 -9.28 12.26 11.14
CA PHE A 498 -10.24 11.36 10.50
C PHE A 498 -11.37 10.95 11.46
N ARG A 499 -11.04 10.50 12.68
CA ARG A 499 -12.06 10.09 13.67
C ARG A 499 -13.03 11.24 14.00
N LEU A 500 -12.50 12.45 14.20
CA LEU A 500 -13.28 13.63 14.53
C LEU A 500 -14.11 14.16 13.36
N SER A 501 -13.57 14.14 12.15
CA SER A 501 -14.20 14.73 10.97
C SER A 501 -15.28 13.82 10.39
N GLU A 502 -15.04 12.51 10.33
CA GLU A 502 -15.89 11.56 9.59
C GLU A 502 -16.02 10.22 10.33
N GLY A 503 -14.93 9.69 10.91
CA GLY A 503 -14.84 8.31 11.38
C GLY A 503 -15.83 7.94 12.49
N TYR A 504 -16.12 8.84 13.44
CA TYR A 504 -17.11 8.55 14.49
C TYR A 504 -18.56 8.56 14.00
N ASP A 505 -18.83 9.14 12.83
CA ASP A 505 -20.15 9.09 12.20
C ASP A 505 -20.36 7.80 11.40
N LEU A 506 -19.26 7.11 11.04
CA LEU A 506 -19.30 5.82 10.36
C LEU A 506 -19.63 4.68 11.33
N PRO A 507 -20.52 3.75 10.95
CA PRO A 507 -20.87 2.61 11.78
C PRO A 507 -19.69 1.65 11.91
N LEU A 508 -19.57 1.02 13.08
CA LEU A 508 -18.69 -0.13 13.25
C LEU A 508 -19.44 -1.42 12.83
N PRO A 509 -18.76 -2.38 12.20
CA PRO A 509 -19.37 -3.67 11.89
C PRO A 509 -19.71 -4.45 13.16
N SER A 510 -20.71 -5.35 13.09
CA SER A 510 -20.93 -6.32 14.17
C SER A 510 -19.77 -7.30 14.28
N VAL A 511 -19.43 -7.69 15.51
CA VAL A 511 -18.43 -8.72 15.82
C VAL A 511 -19.07 -10.03 16.28
N ASP A 512 -20.40 -10.15 16.22
CA ASP A 512 -21.13 -11.31 16.72
C ASP A 512 -20.75 -12.60 15.97
N GLU A 513 -20.34 -12.46 14.71
CA GLU A 513 -19.66 -13.49 13.96
C GLU A 513 -18.14 -13.37 14.17
N ASN A 514 -17.62 -14.03 15.21
CA ASN A 514 -16.18 -14.24 15.33
C ASN A 514 -15.67 -14.93 14.05
N VAL A 515 -15.06 -14.15 13.14
CA VAL A 515 -14.49 -14.70 11.90
C VAL A 515 -13.48 -15.77 12.28
N LYS A 516 -13.81 -17.02 11.95
CA LYS A 516 -12.96 -18.17 12.28
C LYS A 516 -11.78 -18.21 11.32
N LEU A 517 -10.71 -17.53 11.69
CA LEU A 517 -9.41 -17.65 11.03
C LEU A 517 -8.79 -19.01 11.38
N SER A 518 -8.36 -19.73 10.33
CA SER A 518 -7.68 -21.04 10.37
C SER A 518 -6.31 -20.98 11.06
N GLU A 519 -5.69 -22.14 11.29
CA GLU A 519 -4.35 -22.20 11.87
C GLU A 519 -3.28 -21.89 10.82
N GLY A 520 -3.56 -22.21 9.56
CA GLY A 520 -2.74 -21.88 8.40
C GLY A 520 -3.29 -20.71 7.58
N ALA A 521 -2.41 -19.91 6.97
CA ALA A 521 -2.80 -18.93 5.95
C ALA A 521 -1.77 -18.85 4.81
N PHE A 522 -2.27 -18.52 3.63
CA PHE A 522 -1.52 -18.55 2.37
C PHE A 522 -1.84 -17.33 1.51
N PHE A 523 -0.80 -16.64 1.06
CA PHE A 523 -0.85 -15.41 0.27
C PHE A 523 0.14 -15.57 -0.89
N PRO A 524 -0.29 -16.21 -2.00
CA PRO A 524 0.60 -16.59 -3.10
C PRO A 524 1.12 -15.41 -3.93
N ASP A 525 0.35 -14.33 -4.06
CA ASP A 525 0.70 -13.21 -4.92
C ASP A 525 1.87 -12.44 -4.31
N VAL A 526 1.86 -12.26 -2.98
CA VAL A 526 3.00 -11.71 -2.25
C VAL A 526 4.06 -12.77 -1.91
N GLY A 527 3.66 -14.03 -1.84
CA GLY A 527 4.53 -15.16 -1.57
C GLY A 527 4.88 -15.30 -0.09
N VAL A 528 3.87 -15.25 0.78
CA VAL A 528 4.01 -15.53 2.22
C VAL A 528 3.01 -16.59 2.70
N ALA A 529 3.42 -17.37 3.70
CA ALA A 529 2.56 -18.35 4.36
C ALA A 529 2.83 -18.37 5.87
N TYR A 530 1.80 -18.71 6.64
CA TYR A 530 1.85 -18.71 8.10
C TYR A 530 1.24 -19.98 8.66
N PHE A 531 1.95 -20.66 9.57
CA PHE A 531 1.48 -21.85 10.26
C PHE A 531 1.41 -21.55 11.76
N ASN A 532 0.32 -21.93 12.41
CA ASN A 532 0.16 -21.81 13.87
C ASN A 532 -0.18 -23.19 14.45
N SER A 533 0.34 -23.48 15.65
CA SER A 533 -0.11 -24.64 16.42
C SER A 533 -1.40 -24.35 17.18
N ASN A 534 -1.56 -23.13 17.67
CA ASN A 534 -2.75 -22.66 18.38
C ASN A 534 -2.86 -21.13 18.31
N ARG A 535 -3.41 -20.60 17.22
CA ARG A 535 -3.51 -19.15 16.98
C ARG A 535 -4.30 -18.40 18.07
N LYS A 536 -5.23 -19.07 18.74
CA LYS A 536 -6.12 -18.45 19.74
C LYS A 536 -5.45 -18.26 21.10
N ASP A 537 -4.39 -19.00 21.39
CA ASP A 537 -3.67 -18.95 22.65
C ASP A 537 -2.19 -18.67 22.40
N ILE A 538 -1.82 -17.39 22.48
CA ILE A 538 -0.46 -16.92 22.21
C ILE A 538 0.54 -17.65 23.09
N GLU A 539 0.23 -17.94 24.36
CA GLU A 539 1.16 -18.57 25.32
C GLU A 539 1.49 -20.03 24.98
N ASN A 540 0.68 -20.66 24.14
CA ASN A 540 0.86 -22.04 23.66
C ASN A 540 1.00 -22.11 22.12
N ASN A 541 1.23 -20.97 21.46
CA ASN A 541 1.36 -20.91 20.01
C ASN A 541 2.83 -20.99 19.56
N LEU A 542 3.11 -21.94 18.67
CA LEU A 542 4.27 -21.96 17.79
C LEU A 542 3.82 -21.44 16.42
N ARG A 543 4.36 -20.28 16.01
CA ARG A 543 4.11 -19.69 14.69
C ARG A 543 5.34 -19.83 13.80
N VAL A 544 5.13 -20.35 12.60
CA VAL A 544 6.11 -20.37 11.51
C VAL A 544 5.65 -19.42 10.41
N SER A 545 6.49 -18.46 10.05
CA SER A 545 6.29 -17.54 8.93
C SER A 545 7.25 -17.93 7.80
N ILE A 546 6.77 -17.97 6.56
CA ILE A 546 7.54 -18.39 5.37
C ILE A 546 7.44 -17.29 4.31
N LYS A 547 8.54 -17.04 3.60
CA LYS A 547 8.56 -16.11 2.47
C LYS A 547 9.32 -16.68 1.27
N SER A 548 8.69 -16.63 0.11
CA SER A 548 9.28 -16.84 -1.22
C SER A 548 8.42 -16.08 -2.22
N SER A 549 8.93 -14.95 -2.72
CA SER A 549 8.08 -13.86 -3.25
C SER A 549 8.40 -13.52 -4.70
N PRO A 550 7.38 -13.36 -5.57
CA PRO A 550 7.60 -13.08 -6.98
C PRO A 550 8.14 -11.67 -7.25
N MET A 551 8.04 -10.75 -6.28
CA MET A 551 8.53 -9.37 -6.39
C MET A 551 10.06 -9.26 -6.48
N GLY A 552 10.79 -10.30 -6.05
CA GLY A 552 12.23 -10.20 -5.85
C GLY A 552 12.62 -9.22 -4.73
N PRO A 553 13.92 -9.04 -4.43
CA PRO A 553 14.46 -8.13 -3.42
C PRO A 553 14.45 -6.64 -3.81
N LEU A 554 13.38 -6.15 -4.44
CA LEU A 554 13.22 -4.75 -4.81
C LEU A 554 12.70 -3.88 -3.65
N ALA A 555 12.96 -2.56 -3.72
CA ALA A 555 12.50 -1.60 -2.71
C ALA A 555 12.86 -1.99 -1.26
N HIS A 556 11.86 -2.16 -0.39
CA HIS A 556 12.02 -2.49 1.03
C HIS A 556 11.92 -3.98 1.35
N THR A 557 11.73 -4.82 0.32
CA THR A 557 11.88 -6.27 0.44
C THR A 557 13.35 -6.66 0.53
N HIS A 558 13.61 -7.84 1.08
CA HIS A 558 14.96 -8.40 1.23
C HIS A 558 15.20 -9.58 0.29
N ALA A 559 16.47 -9.97 0.16
CA ALA A 559 16.94 -11.16 -0.52
C ALA A 559 16.66 -12.42 0.33
N GLU A 560 15.37 -12.62 0.62
CA GLU A 560 14.87 -13.54 1.64
C GLU A 560 13.89 -14.59 1.08
N HIS A 561 14.09 -15.05 -0.16
CA HIS A 561 13.29 -16.12 -0.76
C HIS A 561 13.64 -17.50 -0.19
N ASN A 562 12.63 -18.36 -0.04
CA ASN A 562 12.72 -19.62 0.71
C ASN A 562 13.29 -19.47 2.13
N THR A 563 12.98 -18.37 2.82
CA THR A 563 13.35 -18.18 4.23
C THR A 563 12.17 -18.47 5.16
N PHE A 564 12.45 -18.57 6.45
CA PHE A 564 11.41 -18.72 7.47
C PHE A 564 11.78 -17.98 8.75
N ASN A 565 10.78 -17.65 9.55
CA ASN A 565 10.95 -17.18 10.92
C ASN A 565 10.05 -18.00 11.85
N ILE A 566 10.50 -18.24 13.09
CA ILE A 566 9.76 -19.01 14.10
C ILE A 566 9.60 -18.16 15.35
N ALA A 567 8.35 -18.01 15.80
CA ALA A 567 8.01 -17.43 17.08
C ALA A 567 7.33 -18.47 17.98
N TYR A 568 7.63 -18.44 19.27
CA TYR A 568 6.96 -19.24 20.28
C TYR A 568 6.54 -18.33 21.43
N LYS A 569 5.32 -18.51 21.94
CA LYS A 569 4.74 -17.63 22.97
C LYS A 569 4.68 -16.16 22.56
N GLY A 570 4.43 -15.91 21.27
CA GLY A 570 4.48 -14.57 20.69
C GLY A 570 5.87 -13.92 20.62
N LYS A 571 6.94 -14.62 21.05
CA LYS A 571 8.32 -14.12 21.06
C LYS A 571 9.18 -14.80 19.99
N ARG A 572 10.19 -14.10 19.49
CA ARG A 572 11.08 -14.59 18.44
C ARG A 572 11.95 -15.74 18.95
N LEU A 573 12.16 -16.76 18.11
CA LEU A 573 13.10 -17.86 18.34
C LEU A 573 14.15 -17.93 17.22
N PHE A 574 13.73 -18.28 16.00
CA PHE A 574 14.58 -18.18 14.79
C PHE A 574 14.11 -17.01 13.96
N TYR A 575 14.90 -15.94 13.88
CA TYR A 575 14.50 -14.70 13.22
C TYR A 575 15.62 -14.04 12.42
N ASN A 576 15.22 -13.21 11.45
CA ASN A 576 16.11 -12.32 10.72
C ASN A 576 16.98 -11.45 11.64
N SER A 577 18.28 -11.34 11.31
CA SER A 577 19.32 -10.69 12.10
C SER A 577 19.81 -9.37 11.46
N GLY A 578 20.71 -8.65 12.16
CA GLY A 578 21.24 -7.35 11.69
C GLY A 578 20.29 -6.16 11.87
N TYR A 579 20.70 -4.96 11.51
CA TYR A 579 19.90 -3.74 11.66
C TYR A 579 20.03 -2.82 10.45
N ARG A 580 19.13 -1.82 10.37
CA ARG A 580 19.09 -0.86 9.26
C ARG A 580 19.39 0.56 9.73
N PRO A 581 20.63 1.03 9.58
CA PRO A 581 20.96 2.44 9.79
C PRO A 581 20.34 3.34 8.71
N TRP A 582 20.55 3.00 7.44
CA TRP A 582 19.96 3.65 6.26
C TRP A 582 20.00 2.68 5.08
N MET A 583 19.17 2.88 4.05
CA MET A 583 19.01 1.93 2.94
C MET A 583 20.31 1.48 2.26
N GLY A 584 21.26 2.41 2.07
CA GLY A 584 22.54 2.15 1.41
C GLY A 584 23.70 1.94 2.37
N ALA A 585 23.47 1.59 3.64
CA ALA A 585 24.55 1.34 4.59
C ALA A 585 25.26 0.02 4.23
N PRO A 586 26.59 -0.10 4.42
CA PRO A 586 27.29 -1.36 4.21
C PRO A 586 26.67 -2.53 4.97
N HIS A 587 26.33 -2.37 6.26
CA HIS A 587 25.66 -3.41 7.03
C HIS A 587 24.24 -3.73 6.51
N THR A 588 23.51 -2.73 6.02
CA THR A 588 22.19 -2.95 5.41
C THR A 588 22.30 -3.78 4.14
N LEU A 589 23.23 -3.43 3.25
CA LEU A 589 23.41 -4.11 1.97
C LEU A 589 24.11 -5.46 2.10
N ALA A 590 25.04 -5.61 3.04
CA ALA A 590 25.78 -6.84 3.19
C ALA A 590 25.00 -7.84 4.05
N TRP A 591 24.32 -7.42 5.12
CA TRP A 591 23.77 -8.35 6.13
C TRP A 591 22.25 -8.29 6.25
N TYR A 592 21.69 -7.11 6.57
CA TYR A 592 20.28 -6.99 6.93
C TYR A 592 19.31 -7.29 5.79
N LYS A 593 19.62 -6.80 4.57
CA LYS A 593 18.83 -7.04 3.35
C LYS A 593 19.27 -8.31 2.61
N HIS A 594 20.47 -8.80 2.88
CA HIS A 594 21.11 -9.89 2.15
C HIS A 594 20.70 -11.25 2.74
N THR A 595 20.69 -12.30 1.92
CA THR A 595 20.35 -13.68 2.33
C THR A 595 21.07 -14.16 3.59
N GLN A 596 22.31 -13.69 3.84
CA GLN A 596 23.09 -14.07 5.01
C GLN A 596 22.47 -13.64 6.36
N GLY A 597 21.66 -12.58 6.37
CA GLY A 597 20.95 -12.12 7.57
C GLY A 597 19.69 -12.93 7.87
N HIS A 598 19.32 -13.88 7.02
CA HIS A 598 18.05 -14.60 7.05
C HIS A 598 18.24 -16.09 7.29
N ASN A 599 17.18 -16.80 7.71
CA ASN A 599 17.18 -18.26 7.82
C ASN A 599 17.07 -18.92 6.42
N GLY A 600 17.99 -18.58 5.53
CA GLY A 600 18.05 -18.97 4.11
C GLY A 600 19.15 -19.97 3.79
N ILE A 601 19.60 -19.99 2.54
CA ILE A 601 20.76 -20.77 2.05
C ILE A 601 21.66 -19.83 1.25
N LEU A 602 22.98 -20.02 1.36
CA LEU A 602 23.96 -19.38 0.48
C LEU A 602 24.50 -20.42 -0.51
N VAL A 603 24.89 -19.98 -1.70
CA VAL A 603 25.52 -20.79 -2.74
C VAL A 603 26.95 -20.29 -2.89
N ASP A 604 27.94 -21.13 -2.57
CA ASP A 604 29.35 -20.75 -2.56
C ASP A 604 29.61 -19.42 -1.83
N GLN A 605 28.98 -19.25 -0.66
CA GLN A 605 29.01 -18.04 0.18
C GLN A 605 28.29 -16.80 -0.39
N HIS A 606 27.65 -16.91 -1.55
CA HIS A 606 26.85 -15.84 -2.14
C HIS A 606 25.35 -15.98 -1.83
N GLY A 607 24.69 -14.84 -1.60
CA GLY A 607 23.24 -14.75 -1.39
C GLY A 607 22.48 -14.37 -2.67
N GLN A 608 21.17 -14.20 -2.55
CA GLN A 608 20.29 -13.84 -3.67
C GLN A 608 20.60 -12.39 -4.15
N PRO A 609 20.75 -12.14 -5.47
CA PRO A 609 21.06 -10.80 -6.00
C PRO A 609 19.92 -9.79 -5.78
N TYR A 610 20.25 -8.50 -5.63
CA TYR A 610 19.28 -7.39 -5.55
C TYR A 610 18.70 -7.02 -6.92
N ASP A 611 17.94 -7.95 -7.50
CA ASP A 611 17.40 -7.90 -8.86
C ASP A 611 15.92 -8.32 -8.93
N SER A 612 15.16 -7.84 -9.92
CA SER A 612 13.78 -8.32 -10.14
C SER A 612 13.71 -9.76 -10.65
N GLY A 613 14.76 -10.22 -11.33
CA GLY A 613 14.88 -11.60 -11.78
C GLY A 613 15.26 -12.59 -10.68
N ALA A 614 15.73 -12.08 -9.53
CA ALA A 614 16.08 -12.87 -8.36
C ALA A 614 14.83 -13.12 -7.50
N TYR A 615 13.81 -13.76 -8.04
CA TYR A 615 12.52 -13.98 -7.36
C TYR A 615 12.33 -15.42 -6.88
N GLY A 616 11.36 -15.60 -5.98
CA GLY A 616 10.83 -16.91 -5.60
C GLY A 616 9.30 -16.92 -5.70
N PHE A 617 8.65 -18.02 -5.32
CA PHE A 617 7.20 -18.10 -5.21
C PHE A 617 6.80 -19.29 -4.36
N LEU A 618 5.52 -19.35 -3.96
CA LEU A 618 4.98 -20.48 -3.20
C LEU A 618 4.02 -21.29 -4.09
N PRO A 619 4.46 -22.38 -4.74
CA PRO A 619 3.61 -23.12 -5.68
C PRO A 619 2.47 -23.92 -5.04
N ARG A 620 2.53 -24.21 -3.73
CA ARG A 620 1.53 -25.06 -3.08
C ARG A 620 1.44 -24.82 -1.58
N PHE A 621 0.21 -24.88 -1.07
CA PHE A 621 -0.13 -24.85 0.34
C PHE A 621 -1.20 -25.91 0.64
N ILE A 622 -1.11 -26.57 1.78
CA ILE A 622 -2.08 -27.55 2.27
C ILE A 622 -2.27 -27.36 3.77
N GLU A 623 -3.51 -27.20 4.21
CA GLU A 623 -3.86 -27.25 5.63
C GLU A 623 -4.75 -28.47 5.90
N GLY A 624 -4.38 -29.25 6.91
CA GLY A 624 -5.18 -30.34 7.43
C GLY A 624 -5.34 -30.26 8.95
N ASN A 625 -6.04 -31.24 9.52
CA ASN A 625 -6.30 -31.30 10.96
C ASN A 625 -5.04 -31.55 11.80
N GLN A 626 -4.07 -32.30 11.26
CA GLN A 626 -2.85 -32.70 11.97
C GLN A 626 -1.57 -32.04 11.44
N LEU A 627 -1.61 -31.44 10.24
CA LEU A 627 -0.44 -30.83 9.63
C LEU A 627 -0.80 -29.59 8.82
N ILE A 628 0.17 -28.70 8.66
CA ILE A 628 0.16 -27.61 7.69
C ILE A 628 1.43 -27.70 6.86
N TYR A 629 1.30 -27.54 5.55
CA TYR A 629 2.38 -27.70 4.59
C TYR A 629 2.40 -26.55 3.58
N ALA A 630 3.61 -26.12 3.22
CA ALA A 630 3.85 -25.27 2.06
C ALA A 630 5.18 -25.66 1.41
N VAL A 631 5.33 -25.31 0.14
CA VAL A 631 6.63 -25.35 -0.53
C VAL A 631 6.89 -24.00 -1.15
N GLY A 632 8.13 -23.53 -1.01
CA GLY A 632 8.65 -22.40 -1.76
C GLY A 632 9.62 -22.87 -2.84
N ASP A 633 9.58 -22.22 -3.99
CA ASP A 633 10.52 -22.38 -5.09
C ASP A 633 11.33 -21.08 -5.23
N ALA A 634 12.64 -21.18 -5.07
CA ALA A 634 13.58 -20.08 -5.19
C ALA A 634 14.70 -20.44 -6.19
N SER A 635 14.37 -21.27 -7.19
CA SER A 635 15.33 -21.69 -8.22
C SER A 635 15.85 -20.51 -9.03
N HIS A 636 15.02 -19.48 -9.27
CA HIS A 636 15.41 -18.24 -9.94
C HIS A 636 16.01 -17.18 -9.00
N ALA A 637 15.95 -17.38 -7.67
CA ALA A 637 16.35 -16.36 -6.71
C ALA A 637 17.86 -16.08 -6.69
N TYR A 638 18.68 -16.92 -7.34
CA TYR A 638 20.15 -16.78 -7.39
C TYR A 638 20.63 -16.33 -8.78
N GLN A 639 19.75 -15.69 -9.54
CA GLN A 639 20.03 -15.16 -10.87
C GLN A 639 19.56 -13.71 -10.99
N ALA A 640 20.31 -12.88 -11.71
CA ALA A 640 19.98 -11.50 -12.00
C ALA A 640 19.82 -11.30 -13.51
N HIS A 641 18.66 -10.80 -13.92
CA HIS A 641 18.26 -10.65 -15.33
C HIS A 641 17.98 -9.18 -15.73
N GLU A 642 17.95 -8.25 -14.77
CA GLU A 642 17.62 -6.85 -15.04
C GLU A 642 18.75 -5.84 -14.80
N LEU A 643 19.42 -5.91 -13.66
CA LEU A 643 20.39 -4.93 -13.21
C LEU A 643 21.81 -5.47 -13.36
N SER A 644 22.73 -4.61 -13.78
CA SER A 644 24.16 -4.95 -13.80
C SER A 644 24.72 -5.11 -12.37
N PRO A 645 25.81 -5.87 -12.17
CA PRO A 645 26.45 -6.03 -10.85
C PRO A 645 26.75 -4.69 -10.15
N LYS A 646 27.21 -3.69 -10.92
CA LYS A 646 27.50 -2.34 -10.42
C LYS A 646 26.25 -1.63 -9.86
N ALA A 647 25.07 -1.88 -10.45
CA ALA A 647 23.83 -1.28 -10.03
C ALA A 647 23.24 -1.95 -8.77
N ARG A 648 23.48 -3.26 -8.58
CA ARG A 648 22.92 -4.02 -7.45
C ARG A 648 23.60 -3.75 -6.11
N LYS A 649 24.93 -3.56 -6.11
CA LYS A 649 25.74 -3.29 -4.88
C LYS A 649 25.65 -4.39 -3.81
N ASP A 650 25.34 -5.62 -4.21
CA ASP A 650 25.24 -6.81 -3.35
C ASP A 650 26.50 -7.68 -3.37
N ASN A 651 27.44 -7.41 -4.29
CA ASN A 651 28.65 -8.21 -4.54
C ASN A 651 28.36 -9.69 -4.89
N THR A 652 27.25 -9.94 -5.57
CA THR A 652 26.87 -11.27 -6.06
C THR A 652 27.16 -11.44 -7.56
N PRO A 653 27.53 -12.66 -8.03
CA PRO A 653 27.51 -13.01 -9.45
C PRO A 653 26.15 -12.80 -10.10
N ASN A 654 26.10 -12.73 -11.44
CA ASN A 654 24.82 -12.66 -12.16
C ASN A 654 24.06 -13.99 -12.16
N ASP A 655 24.77 -15.11 -12.14
CA ASP A 655 24.20 -16.45 -12.11
C ASP A 655 25.09 -17.30 -11.21
N MET A 656 24.48 -18.00 -10.26
CA MET A 656 25.16 -18.95 -9.36
C MET A 656 24.89 -20.40 -9.77
N GLU A 657 24.36 -20.60 -10.98
CA GLU A 657 24.11 -21.88 -11.63
C GLU A 657 23.13 -22.80 -10.89
N VAL A 658 22.34 -22.25 -9.96
CA VAL A 658 21.28 -22.97 -9.26
C VAL A 658 20.23 -23.43 -10.26
N LYS A 659 20.11 -24.75 -10.44
CA LYS A 659 19.09 -25.34 -11.33
C LYS A 659 17.76 -25.58 -10.62
N HIS A 660 17.82 -25.92 -9.33
CA HIS A 660 16.64 -26.21 -8.54
C HIS A 660 16.86 -25.88 -7.06
N PHE A 661 15.94 -25.11 -6.48
CA PHE A 661 15.89 -24.91 -5.04
C PHE A 661 14.45 -24.82 -4.55
N ARG A 662 13.93 -25.96 -4.07
CA ARG A 662 12.67 -26.02 -3.33
C ARG A 662 12.91 -26.27 -1.85
N ARG A 663 12.16 -25.54 -1.02
CA ARG A 663 12.13 -25.76 0.42
C ARG A 663 10.72 -26.14 0.83
N HIS A 664 10.59 -27.34 1.40
CA HIS A 664 9.33 -27.88 1.89
C HIS A 664 9.24 -27.60 3.39
N TYR A 665 8.13 -27.00 3.81
CA TYR A 665 7.87 -26.64 5.20
C TYR A 665 6.68 -27.46 5.69
N LEU A 666 6.82 -28.08 6.85
CA LEU A 666 5.80 -28.91 7.46
C LEU A 666 5.71 -28.58 8.95
N LEU A 667 4.56 -28.13 9.41
CA LEU A 667 4.22 -28.07 10.83
C LEU A 667 3.34 -29.26 11.17
N LEU A 668 3.84 -30.15 12.03
CA LEU A 668 3.02 -31.16 12.69
C LEU A 668 2.35 -30.51 13.89
N LYS A 669 1.02 -30.49 13.92
CA LYS A 669 0.28 -29.89 15.04
C LYS A 669 0.51 -30.74 16.29
N PRO A 670 0.81 -30.13 17.45
CA PRO A 670 0.89 -30.87 18.71
C PRO A 670 -0.47 -31.53 18.98
N ASN A 671 -0.44 -32.70 19.61
CA ASN A 671 -1.64 -33.47 19.98
C ASN A 671 -2.50 -32.74 21.01
#